data_AF-A0A6J8DUF4-F1
#
_entry.id   AF-A0A6J8DUF4-F1
#
_cell.length_a   1.000
_cell.length_b   1.000
_cell.length_c   1.000
_cell.angle_alpha   90.00
_cell.angle_beta   90.00
_cell.angle_gamma   90.00
#
_symmetry.space_group_name_H-M   'P 1'
#
loop_
_entity.id
_entity.type
_entity.pdbx_description
1 polymer ?
#
loop_
_entity_poly.entity_id
_entity_poly.type
_entity_poly.pdbx_seq_one_letter_code
_entity_poly.pdbx_strand_id
1 'polypeptide(L)'
;MAIFLLMKLIGIILVLLNFVDPCVSTPCTFENSNICGYKQDQKDDFDWTRSTGETPSTDTGPEHDHTKKSDTGYYMHIEASSPRLQGDKARLVSLEQSSSSSDRCVKFWYHMYGQDTGTLNVYLQTNGILGKPVWWKTGEQGNTWRLGEFDIPAKSGRVSLVFEGIRGLGYLGDIALDDVDIKKGPCSPGNQKKSLSCDFESFNICGYTEDKTDDFDWTRTSGRTPSPSTGPADDHTFGSFKGHYIHIETSDPRQLGHTARLISPIVSRPRDEGCLQFWYHMYGSHIGTLNVYVKSNGRLGSVIWTKKGDRGNGWIRGEFSLPKISRNFQIVFEGIRGAGYQGDIAIDDVKFMTDSCARRNSVNCDFESSDICQFEQDSSDDFDWTRQTGETASVDTGPENDHTYKKENTGFFMFIETSSPRVTGDIARLMTPEQPSPSSDLCVQFWYHMYGQTISKLNVYLKQKKNLGNAIWSKAGDQGKKWLLGEIEVPANFGRFHIVFEGFVGSDYHGDIAIDDIHMKQGGCYSGKSGNCTFESGLCSWTNAVGSNDDFDWSVGKGGTQRNDAGPFVDHTYQNKTGKYLYAECSSPQSLGNVASIRSTRLAPTNGTCVGFWYHMDGDHIGKLSVSVHVKGSRSPVIWKLKGRQGHKWNLGQISIASALHYRLLINVTCGKGLKGDIGIDDVIVDNTQSCSVLPKKAVQEWHLIFLGKSGNGDSIYDKWRKQTPSICTISKNCLPENEEISIFNVKSKHHLKSPIIDNWATSNIKQVKLELYKEKVLVMSMIFDGTNTNNINWFSSKNLINSSYDDLYGDGCFFKYQLNLWYAYSFMTFQDGHPCDTYAKGWFAVIDKEYSSSSSYPSTCLHMKQQQYPVFAYAEYNHKARWFDKSYGLADTLAIMVKRI
;
A
#
# COMPACT_ATOMS: atom_id res chain seq x y z
N MET A 1 1.91 -80.15 -0.32
CA MET A 1 2.18 -79.76 1.09
C MET A 1 3.43 -78.88 1.24
N ALA A 2 4.52 -79.14 0.50
CA ALA A 2 5.72 -78.28 0.50
C ALA A 2 5.53 -76.86 -0.09
N ILE A 3 4.68 -76.69 -1.11
CA ILE A 3 4.38 -75.37 -1.71
C ILE A 3 3.55 -74.48 -0.78
N PHE A 4 2.71 -75.07 0.08
CA PHE A 4 1.92 -74.35 1.08
C PHE A 4 2.77 -73.87 2.28
N LEU A 5 3.84 -74.60 2.63
CA LEU A 5 4.82 -74.11 3.61
C LEU A 5 5.74 -73.04 3.02
N LEU A 6 6.10 -73.14 1.74
CA LEU A 6 6.92 -72.12 1.07
C LEU A 6 6.18 -70.78 0.94
N MET A 7 4.87 -70.80 0.64
CA MET A 7 4.05 -69.57 0.60
C MET A 7 3.74 -68.99 1.98
N LYS A 8 3.68 -69.81 3.04
CA LYS A 8 3.60 -69.30 4.43
C LYS A 8 4.93 -68.74 4.92
N LEU A 9 6.08 -69.31 4.54
CA LEU A 9 7.39 -68.73 4.85
C LEU A 9 7.65 -67.43 4.07
N ILE A 10 7.28 -67.36 2.79
CA ILE A 10 7.41 -66.14 1.98
C ILE A 10 6.43 -65.06 2.48
N GLY A 11 5.22 -65.44 2.90
CA GLY A 11 4.26 -64.52 3.54
C GLY A 11 4.70 -64.01 4.91
N ILE A 12 5.41 -64.82 5.71
CA ILE A 12 5.94 -64.40 7.03
C ILE A 12 7.26 -63.60 6.87
N ILE A 13 8.07 -63.89 5.84
CA ILE A 13 9.29 -63.15 5.53
C ILE A 13 8.96 -61.78 4.87
N LEU A 14 7.87 -61.66 4.12
CA LEU A 14 7.37 -60.36 3.60
C LEU A 14 6.70 -59.49 4.68
N VAL A 15 6.28 -60.06 5.81
CA VAL A 15 5.77 -59.31 6.97
C VAL A 15 6.91 -58.88 7.91
N LEU A 16 8.10 -59.49 7.81
CA LEU A 16 9.29 -59.16 8.61
C LEU A 16 10.36 -58.34 7.86
N LEU A 17 10.11 -57.94 6.60
CA LEU A 17 11.02 -57.10 5.79
C LEU A 17 10.43 -55.75 5.36
N ASN A 18 9.39 -55.27 6.05
CA ASN A 18 9.11 -53.83 6.09
C ASN A 18 9.90 -53.20 7.25
N PHE A 19 11.23 -53.20 7.13
CA PHE A 19 12.02 -52.16 7.78
C PHE A 19 11.81 -50.87 6.99
N VAL A 20 10.65 -50.25 7.22
CA VAL A 20 10.54 -48.80 7.03
C VAL A 20 11.52 -48.21 8.01
N ASP A 21 12.49 -47.45 7.50
CA ASP A 21 13.37 -46.63 8.30
C ASP A 21 12.53 -45.85 9.32
N PRO A 22 12.69 -45.99 10.65
CA PRO A 22 11.82 -45.35 11.65
C PRO A 22 11.97 -43.81 11.73
N CYS A 23 12.49 -43.17 10.69
CA CYS A 23 12.87 -41.75 10.67
C CYS A 23 12.32 -40.99 9.46
N VAL A 24 11.23 -41.44 8.85
CA VAL A 24 10.36 -40.56 8.06
C VAL A 24 8.98 -40.59 8.70
N SER A 25 8.78 -39.79 9.76
CA SER A 25 7.43 -39.48 10.22
C SER A 25 6.76 -38.67 9.11
N THR A 26 5.63 -39.15 8.60
CA THR A 26 4.74 -38.31 7.81
C THR A 26 4.25 -37.16 8.69
N PRO A 27 4.21 -35.91 8.18
CA PRO A 27 3.64 -34.78 8.90
C PRO A 27 2.25 -35.11 9.44
N CYS A 28 1.94 -34.66 10.64
CA CYS A 28 0.59 -34.73 11.18
C CYS A 28 -0.24 -33.57 10.62
N THR A 29 -0.99 -33.86 9.58
CA THR A 29 -1.86 -32.90 8.87
C THR A 29 -3.28 -32.85 9.44
N PHE A 30 -3.55 -33.53 10.56
CA PHE A 30 -4.89 -33.72 11.18
C PHE A 30 -6.03 -34.25 10.29
N GLU A 31 -5.74 -34.67 9.05
CA GLU A 31 -6.72 -35.24 8.11
C GLU A 31 -7.33 -36.56 8.58
N ASN A 32 -6.63 -37.30 9.44
CA ASN A 32 -7.13 -38.54 10.03
C ASN A 32 -7.86 -38.27 11.35
N SER A 33 -8.96 -38.99 11.58
CA SER A 33 -9.79 -38.86 12.79
C SER A 33 -9.07 -39.24 14.08
N ASN A 34 -7.95 -39.96 14.00
CA ASN A 34 -7.13 -40.30 15.16
C ASN A 34 -6.15 -39.19 15.60
N ILE A 35 -6.20 -38.00 14.97
CA ILE A 35 -5.31 -36.85 15.24
C ILE A 35 -3.84 -37.24 15.36
N CYS A 36 -3.38 -38.20 14.54
CA CYS A 36 -2.02 -38.72 14.54
C CYS A 36 -1.52 -39.27 15.90
N GLY A 37 -2.45 -39.64 16.78
CA GLY A 37 -2.16 -40.13 18.13
C GLY A 37 -1.87 -39.03 19.15
N TYR A 38 -2.06 -37.75 18.80
CA TYR A 38 -2.10 -36.68 19.80
C TYR A 38 -3.24 -36.93 20.80
N LYS A 39 -3.09 -36.42 22.02
CA LYS A 39 -4.05 -36.57 23.12
C LYS A 39 -4.33 -35.21 23.72
N GLN A 40 -5.59 -34.95 24.06
CA GLN A 40 -5.91 -33.82 24.91
C GLN A 40 -5.34 -34.06 26.31
N ASP A 41 -4.80 -33.02 26.93
CA ASP A 41 -4.57 -33.04 28.37
C ASP A 41 -5.94 -33.14 29.08
N GLN A 42 -5.95 -33.60 30.32
CA GLN A 42 -7.17 -33.69 31.14
C GLN A 42 -7.05 -32.82 32.40
N LYS A 43 -5.97 -32.03 32.47
CA LYS A 43 -5.62 -31.15 33.59
C LYS A 43 -5.67 -29.66 33.22
N ASP A 44 -5.99 -29.37 31.97
CA ASP A 44 -6.25 -28.04 31.43
C ASP A 44 -7.74 -27.66 31.57
N ASP A 45 -8.10 -26.47 31.10
CA ASP A 45 -9.42 -25.90 31.30
C ASP A 45 -10.41 -26.32 30.19
N PHE A 46 -9.91 -26.63 28.99
CA PHE A 46 -10.68 -27.11 27.85
C PHE A 46 -9.82 -27.78 26.76
N ASP A 47 -10.46 -28.37 25.75
CA ASP A 47 -9.77 -29.16 24.71
C ASP A 47 -9.60 -28.40 23.38
N TRP A 48 -8.56 -28.75 22.63
CA TRP A 48 -8.44 -28.40 21.21
C TRP A 48 -9.54 -29.09 20.39
N THR A 49 -10.14 -28.40 19.43
CA THR A 49 -11.21 -28.91 18.58
C THR A 49 -10.70 -29.15 17.16
N ARG A 50 -11.03 -30.31 16.58
CA ARG A 50 -10.75 -30.62 15.18
C ARG A 50 -11.91 -30.14 14.30
N SER A 51 -11.65 -29.28 13.32
CA SER A 51 -12.68 -28.67 12.46
C SER A 51 -12.27 -28.63 10.99
N THR A 52 -13.23 -28.26 10.13
CA THR A 52 -13.09 -27.96 8.70
C THR A 52 -13.80 -26.65 8.40
N GLY A 53 -13.29 -25.86 7.45
CA GLY A 53 -13.86 -24.55 7.12
C GLY A 53 -13.60 -23.50 8.21
N GLU A 54 -14.39 -22.43 8.20
CA GLU A 54 -14.31 -21.33 9.18
C GLU A 54 -14.58 -21.80 10.62
N THR A 55 -13.97 -21.12 11.60
CA THR A 55 -14.30 -21.32 13.01
C THR A 55 -15.70 -20.77 13.33
N PRO A 56 -16.37 -21.24 14.40
CA PRO A 56 -17.71 -20.79 14.77
C PRO A 56 -17.86 -19.28 15.03
N SER A 57 -16.78 -18.59 15.41
CA SER A 57 -16.80 -17.15 15.63
C SER A 57 -16.42 -16.39 14.34
N THR A 58 -17.17 -15.34 14.01
CA THR A 58 -16.92 -14.52 12.81
C THR A 58 -15.72 -13.59 13.01
N ASP A 59 -14.97 -13.31 11.94
CA ASP A 59 -13.74 -12.50 11.92
C ASP A 59 -12.59 -13.05 12.80
N THR A 60 -12.52 -14.37 12.97
CA THR A 60 -11.44 -15.06 13.68
C THR A 60 -11.03 -16.34 12.96
N GLY A 61 -9.90 -16.92 13.36
CA GLY A 61 -9.48 -18.24 12.89
C GLY A 61 -9.25 -18.33 11.37
N PRO A 62 -8.86 -19.49 10.86
CA PRO A 62 -8.63 -19.70 9.43
C PRO A 62 -9.93 -20.07 8.69
N GLU A 63 -10.09 -19.57 7.46
CA GLU A 63 -11.19 -19.98 6.54
C GLU A 63 -11.05 -21.44 6.09
N HIS A 64 -9.81 -21.90 5.89
CA HIS A 64 -9.48 -23.24 5.43
C HIS A 64 -8.23 -23.76 6.14
N ASP A 65 -8.06 -25.09 6.18
CA ASP A 65 -6.83 -25.73 6.65
C ASP A 65 -5.59 -25.33 5.80
N HIS A 66 -4.39 -25.61 6.29
CA HIS A 66 -3.17 -25.33 5.52
C HIS A 66 -2.89 -26.44 4.48
N THR A 67 -3.22 -27.69 4.80
CA THR A 67 -2.89 -28.88 4.00
C THR A 67 -3.58 -28.89 2.63
N LYS A 68 -4.92 -28.85 2.60
CA LYS A 68 -5.75 -28.90 1.39
C LYS A 68 -6.19 -27.52 0.90
N LYS A 69 -6.25 -26.52 1.79
CA LYS A 69 -6.69 -25.15 1.48
C LYS A 69 -8.10 -25.13 0.90
N SER A 70 -8.98 -25.92 1.51
CA SER A 70 -10.39 -26.05 1.11
C SER A 70 -11.25 -26.42 2.31
N ASP A 71 -12.57 -26.28 2.17
CA ASP A 71 -13.56 -26.70 3.20
C ASP A 71 -13.56 -28.20 3.53
N THR A 72 -12.73 -28.99 2.85
CA THR A 72 -12.62 -30.45 3.06
C THR A 72 -11.38 -30.87 3.84
N GLY A 73 -10.52 -29.93 4.22
CA GLY A 73 -9.32 -30.18 5.02
C GLY A 73 -9.52 -29.85 6.49
N TYR A 74 -8.75 -30.53 7.33
CA TYR A 74 -8.91 -30.53 8.78
C TYR A 74 -7.73 -29.89 9.49
N TYR A 75 -8.01 -29.10 10.51
CA TYR A 75 -7.01 -28.51 11.40
C TYR A 75 -7.49 -28.60 12.85
N MET A 76 -6.60 -28.32 13.80
CA MET A 76 -6.95 -28.18 15.22
C MET A 76 -7.08 -26.71 15.58
N HIS A 77 -8.07 -26.31 16.36
CA HIS A 77 -8.19 -24.95 16.89
C HIS A 77 -8.68 -24.93 18.33
N ILE A 78 -8.45 -23.82 19.02
CA ILE A 78 -9.15 -23.51 20.26
C ILE A 78 -10.29 -22.54 19.93
N GLU A 79 -11.47 -22.82 20.48
CA GLU A 79 -12.65 -21.95 20.36
C GLU A 79 -12.73 -21.07 21.61
N ALA A 80 -12.59 -19.75 21.43
CA ALA A 80 -12.50 -18.80 22.53
C ALA A 80 -13.87 -18.32 23.05
N SER A 81 -14.99 -18.71 22.44
CA SER A 81 -16.33 -18.33 22.89
C SER A 81 -16.77 -18.96 24.21
N SER A 82 -17.94 -18.53 24.69
CA SER A 82 -18.53 -18.98 25.95
C SER A 82 -18.64 -20.52 25.98
N PRO A 83 -18.21 -21.20 27.07
CA PRO A 83 -18.04 -20.68 28.42
C PRO A 83 -16.59 -20.34 28.82
N ARG A 84 -15.67 -20.16 27.85
CA ARG A 84 -14.25 -19.93 28.16
C ARG A 84 -14.01 -18.55 28.78
N LEU A 85 -13.10 -18.49 29.77
CA LEU A 85 -12.70 -17.29 30.50
C LEU A 85 -11.26 -16.87 30.18
N GLN A 86 -10.91 -15.62 30.47
CA GLN A 86 -9.60 -15.07 30.12
C GLN A 86 -8.51 -15.86 30.84
N GLY A 87 -7.52 -16.36 30.10
CA GLY A 87 -6.45 -17.17 30.64
C GLY A 87 -6.74 -18.68 30.70
N ASP A 88 -7.95 -19.14 30.34
CA ASP A 88 -8.24 -20.56 30.17
C ASP A 88 -7.28 -21.18 29.16
N LYS A 89 -6.85 -22.42 29.42
CA LYS A 89 -5.84 -23.13 28.65
C LYS A 89 -6.40 -24.41 28.04
N ALA A 90 -5.96 -24.70 26.82
CA ALA A 90 -6.14 -25.98 26.16
C ALA A 90 -4.81 -26.55 25.70
N ARG A 91 -4.52 -27.82 25.99
CA ARG A 91 -3.23 -28.47 25.76
C ARG A 91 -3.39 -29.75 24.93
N LEU A 92 -2.76 -29.74 23.76
CA LEU A 92 -2.66 -30.89 22.88
C LEU A 92 -1.27 -31.53 23.00
N VAL A 93 -1.22 -32.79 23.42
CA VAL A 93 0.01 -33.52 23.77
C VAL A 93 0.34 -34.55 22.69
N SER A 94 1.55 -34.50 22.14
CA SER A 94 2.03 -35.49 21.16
C SER A 94 2.34 -36.84 21.79
N LEU A 95 2.46 -37.87 20.93
CA LEU A 95 3.10 -39.13 21.32
C LEU A 95 4.54 -38.88 21.81
N GLU A 96 4.96 -39.67 22.80
CA GLU A 96 6.30 -39.61 23.37
C GLU A 96 7.35 -40.00 22.32
N GLN A 97 8.28 -39.08 22.06
CA GLN A 97 9.39 -39.26 21.15
C GLN A 97 10.56 -39.91 21.88
N SER A 98 11.15 -40.96 21.29
CA SER A 98 12.34 -41.63 21.84
C SER A 98 13.53 -40.68 21.91
N SER A 99 14.52 -40.92 22.79
CA SER A 99 15.74 -40.10 22.80
C SER A 99 16.52 -40.24 21.49
N SER A 100 17.10 -39.13 21.00
CA SER A 100 17.90 -39.07 19.77
C SER A 100 19.33 -38.61 20.07
N SER A 101 20.31 -39.15 19.32
CA SER A 101 21.72 -38.74 19.39
C SER A 101 22.02 -37.45 18.59
N SER A 102 21.09 -37.02 17.74
CA SER A 102 21.14 -35.75 17.00
C SER A 102 19.93 -34.88 17.35
N ASP A 103 20.07 -33.57 17.16
CA ASP A 103 18.94 -32.63 17.24
C ASP A 103 17.82 -33.06 16.28
N ARG A 104 16.61 -32.58 16.56
CA ARG A 104 15.44 -32.79 15.69
C ARG A 104 14.74 -31.47 15.45
N CYS A 105 14.28 -31.28 14.24
CA CYS A 105 13.55 -30.12 13.81
C CYS A 105 12.06 -30.35 13.98
N VAL A 106 11.37 -29.47 14.68
CA VAL A 106 9.91 -29.39 14.67
C VAL A 106 9.49 -28.25 13.75
N LYS A 107 8.59 -28.53 12.82
CA LYS A 107 7.89 -27.55 12.00
C LYS A 107 6.40 -27.74 12.14
N PHE A 108 5.64 -26.66 12.22
CA PHE A 108 4.19 -26.71 12.26
C PHE A 108 3.60 -25.43 11.72
N TRP A 109 2.39 -25.49 11.19
CA TRP A 109 1.66 -24.31 10.77
C TRP A 109 0.71 -23.87 11.87
N TYR A 110 0.63 -22.57 12.08
CA TYR A 110 -0.28 -21.96 13.03
C TYR A 110 -1.01 -20.78 12.42
N HIS A 111 -2.22 -20.50 12.91
CA HIS A 111 -3.01 -19.33 12.52
C HIS A 111 -3.57 -18.68 13.79
N MET A 112 -3.46 -17.36 13.86
CA MET A 112 -3.76 -16.56 15.05
C MET A 112 -4.33 -15.22 14.57
N TYR A 113 -5.65 -15.13 14.46
CA TYR A 113 -6.35 -13.97 13.90
C TYR A 113 -7.60 -13.65 14.72
N GLY A 114 -7.77 -12.36 15.01
CA GLY A 114 -8.85 -11.84 15.85
C GLY A 114 -8.32 -10.84 16.90
N GLN A 115 -9.15 -9.85 17.22
CA GLN A 115 -8.77 -8.74 18.12
C GLN A 115 -8.33 -9.22 19.51
N ASP A 116 -8.89 -10.35 19.96
CA ASP A 116 -8.68 -10.90 21.29
C ASP A 116 -7.83 -12.17 21.28
N THR A 117 -7.09 -12.45 20.18
CA THR A 117 -6.22 -13.62 20.10
C THR A 117 -5.26 -13.68 21.28
N GLY A 118 -5.26 -14.81 21.98
CA GLY A 118 -4.44 -15.02 23.18
C GLY A 118 -3.03 -15.50 22.84
N THR A 119 -2.58 -16.55 23.52
CA THR A 119 -1.18 -17.02 23.42
C THR A 119 -1.12 -18.48 23.00
N LEU A 120 -0.26 -18.81 22.04
CA LEU A 120 0.12 -20.17 21.70
C LEU A 120 1.51 -20.46 22.26
N ASN A 121 1.61 -21.37 23.22
CA ASN A 121 2.89 -21.88 23.74
C ASN A 121 3.15 -23.29 23.23
N VAL A 122 4.42 -23.64 23.04
CA VAL A 122 4.87 -25.01 22.79
C VAL A 122 5.91 -25.39 23.83
N TYR A 123 5.73 -26.53 24.47
CA TYR A 123 6.62 -27.04 25.51
C TYR A 123 7.22 -28.39 25.13
N LEU A 124 8.38 -28.68 25.73
CA LEU A 124 8.89 -30.04 25.84
C LEU A 124 8.51 -30.60 27.20
N GLN A 125 7.75 -31.70 27.20
CA GLN A 125 7.39 -32.44 28.41
C GLN A 125 8.28 -33.68 28.53
N THR A 126 8.94 -33.85 29.68
CA THR A 126 9.83 -35.00 29.97
C THR A 126 9.32 -35.73 31.21
N ASN A 127 9.09 -37.04 31.12
CA ASN A 127 8.54 -37.85 32.23
C ASN A 127 7.26 -37.25 32.86
N GLY A 128 6.40 -36.66 32.04
CA GLY A 128 5.16 -36.01 32.49
C GLY A 128 5.34 -34.61 33.11
N ILE A 129 6.57 -34.12 33.26
CA ILE A 129 6.86 -32.77 33.76
C ILE A 129 6.96 -31.80 32.59
N LEU A 130 6.13 -30.75 32.62
CA LEU A 130 6.12 -29.69 31.60
C LEU A 130 7.30 -28.74 31.85
N GLY A 131 8.13 -28.52 30.82
CA GLY A 131 9.25 -27.57 30.88
C GLY A 131 8.83 -26.11 30.74
N LYS A 132 9.80 -25.25 30.42
CA LYS A 132 9.52 -23.87 29.95
C LYS A 132 9.08 -23.89 28.47
N PRO A 133 8.34 -22.87 27.99
CA PRO A 133 8.00 -22.77 26.57
C PRO A 133 9.27 -22.74 25.73
N VAL A 134 9.35 -23.59 24.71
CA VAL A 134 10.45 -23.61 23.72
C VAL A 134 10.12 -22.78 22.49
N TRP A 135 8.84 -22.53 22.25
CA TRP A 135 8.33 -21.65 21.19
C TRP A 135 7.02 -21.04 21.68
N TRP A 136 6.75 -19.77 21.36
CA TRP A 136 5.44 -19.17 21.65
C TRP A 136 5.17 -17.94 20.78
N LYS A 137 3.88 -17.61 20.60
CA LYS A 137 3.38 -16.36 20.00
C LYS A 137 2.16 -15.86 20.75
N THR A 138 1.95 -14.55 20.79
CA THR A 138 0.82 -13.92 21.49
C THR A 138 0.17 -12.83 20.65
N GLY A 139 -1.13 -12.60 20.82
CA GLY A 139 -1.87 -11.59 20.08
C GLY A 139 -2.17 -11.99 18.63
N GLU A 140 -2.83 -11.08 17.93
CA GLU A 140 -3.12 -11.24 16.51
C GLU A 140 -1.81 -11.33 15.70
N GLN A 141 -1.72 -12.32 14.81
CA GLN A 141 -0.61 -12.54 13.89
C GLN A 141 -1.06 -12.35 12.42
N GLY A 142 -2.26 -11.83 12.19
CA GLY A 142 -2.86 -11.61 10.88
C GLY A 142 -3.54 -12.85 10.29
N ASN A 143 -4.43 -12.63 9.32
CA ASN A 143 -5.25 -13.68 8.72
C ASN A 143 -4.51 -14.50 7.65
N THR A 144 -3.47 -15.23 8.07
CA THR A 144 -2.77 -16.19 7.19
C THR A 144 -2.09 -17.28 8.03
N TRP A 145 -1.96 -18.47 7.47
CA TRP A 145 -1.17 -19.55 8.08
C TRP A 145 0.32 -19.19 8.08
N ARG A 146 0.98 -19.39 9.22
CA ARG A 146 2.40 -19.09 9.45
C ARG A 146 3.16 -20.33 9.91
N LEU A 147 4.42 -20.41 9.52
CA LEU A 147 5.31 -21.50 9.91
C LEU A 147 5.96 -21.22 11.28
N GLY A 148 5.72 -22.08 12.25
CA GLY A 148 6.48 -22.20 13.48
C GLY A 148 7.57 -23.26 13.34
N GLU A 149 8.78 -22.96 13.83
CA GLU A 149 9.88 -23.92 13.86
C GLU A 149 10.76 -23.80 15.10
N PHE A 150 11.22 -24.93 15.64
CA PHE A 150 12.17 -24.97 16.76
C PHE A 150 12.92 -26.32 16.81
N ASP A 151 14.07 -26.33 17.49
CA ASP A 151 14.88 -27.53 17.67
C ASP A 151 14.57 -28.25 18.99
N ILE A 152 14.49 -29.58 18.93
CA ILE A 152 14.58 -30.47 20.09
C ILE A 152 16.05 -30.87 20.25
N PRO A 153 16.75 -30.46 21.32
CA PRO A 153 18.17 -30.76 21.49
C PRO A 153 18.45 -32.27 21.56
N ALA A 154 19.62 -32.68 21.04
CA ALA A 154 20.13 -34.03 21.18
C ALA A 154 20.19 -34.44 22.65
N LYS A 155 19.93 -35.73 22.93
CA LYS A 155 19.96 -36.31 24.28
C LYS A 155 18.99 -35.68 25.28
N SER A 156 17.93 -34.99 24.84
CA SER A 156 16.86 -34.48 25.72
C SER A 156 16.02 -35.56 26.43
N GLY A 157 16.40 -36.84 26.34
CA GLY A 157 15.61 -37.95 26.87
C GLY A 157 14.37 -38.24 26.02
N ARG A 158 13.37 -38.89 26.62
CA ARG A 158 12.06 -39.09 25.99
C ARG A 158 11.21 -37.84 26.22
N VAL A 159 10.68 -37.29 25.13
CA VAL A 159 9.98 -35.99 25.17
C VAL A 159 8.66 -36.05 24.42
N SER A 160 7.63 -35.41 24.95
CA SER A 160 6.39 -35.08 24.23
C SER A 160 6.35 -33.59 23.93
N LEU A 161 5.79 -33.21 22.77
CA LEU A 161 5.44 -31.83 22.45
C LEU A 161 4.08 -31.52 23.07
N VAL A 162 3.95 -30.37 23.71
CA VAL A 162 2.67 -29.89 24.24
C VAL A 162 2.36 -28.53 23.64
N PHE A 163 1.30 -28.45 22.84
CA PHE A 163 0.78 -27.21 22.29
C PHE A 163 -0.30 -26.66 23.20
N GLU A 164 -0.06 -25.51 23.83
CA GLU A 164 -0.98 -24.86 24.76
C GLU A 164 -1.54 -23.59 24.13
N GLY A 165 -2.84 -23.57 23.87
CA GLY A 165 -3.58 -22.37 23.51
C GLY A 165 -4.16 -21.73 24.77
N ILE A 166 -3.90 -20.44 24.97
CA ILE A 166 -4.42 -19.65 26.09
C ILE A 166 -5.40 -18.63 25.53
N ARG A 167 -6.62 -18.59 26.06
CA ARG A 167 -7.63 -17.61 25.67
C ARG A 167 -7.22 -16.18 26.07
N GLY A 168 -7.37 -15.24 25.12
CA GLY A 168 -7.10 -13.81 25.34
C GLY A 168 -8.24 -13.08 26.07
N LEU A 169 -8.38 -11.78 25.81
CA LEU A 169 -9.28 -10.89 26.56
C LEU A 169 -10.77 -11.12 26.26
N GLY A 170 -11.09 -11.72 25.13
CA GLY A 170 -12.44 -11.93 24.63
C GLY A 170 -12.53 -13.16 23.72
N TYR A 171 -13.68 -13.32 23.09
CA TYR A 171 -13.99 -14.51 22.28
C TYR A 171 -13.50 -14.41 20.83
N LEU A 172 -13.05 -13.23 20.39
CA LEU A 172 -12.54 -13.03 19.04
C LEU A 172 -11.06 -13.48 18.94
N GLY A 173 -10.75 -14.68 19.42
CA GLY A 173 -9.38 -15.05 19.77
C GLY A 173 -8.96 -16.48 19.44
N ASP A 174 -9.55 -17.07 18.41
CA ASP A 174 -9.27 -18.45 18.01
C ASP A 174 -7.81 -18.62 17.55
N ILE A 175 -7.21 -19.74 17.94
CA ILE A 175 -5.85 -20.15 17.59
C ILE A 175 -5.92 -21.51 16.92
N ALA A 176 -5.31 -21.66 15.76
CA ALA A 176 -5.31 -22.91 15.00
C ALA A 176 -3.89 -23.45 14.75
N LEU A 177 -3.81 -24.77 14.56
CA LEU A 177 -2.63 -25.57 14.29
C LEU A 177 -2.90 -26.55 13.13
N ASP A 178 -1.93 -26.69 12.24
CA ASP A 178 -1.93 -27.69 11.18
C ASP A 178 -0.50 -28.19 10.87
N ASP A 179 -0.37 -29.29 10.15
CA ASP A 179 0.87 -29.76 9.52
C ASP A 179 2.09 -29.86 10.48
N VAL A 180 1.95 -30.58 11.59
CA VAL A 180 3.03 -30.77 12.59
C VAL A 180 3.99 -31.87 12.16
N ASP A 181 5.23 -31.52 11.87
CA ASP A 181 6.28 -32.39 11.36
C ASP A 181 7.53 -32.38 12.26
N ILE A 182 8.11 -33.56 12.51
CA ILE A 182 9.33 -33.72 13.31
C ILE A 182 10.37 -34.47 12.48
N LYS A 183 11.41 -33.76 12.03
CA LYS A 183 12.49 -34.36 11.23
C LYS A 183 13.76 -34.57 12.03
N LYS A 184 14.54 -35.57 11.64
CA LYS A 184 15.90 -35.77 12.17
C LYS A 184 16.83 -34.66 11.67
N GLY A 185 17.66 -34.15 12.57
CA GLY A 185 18.55 -33.01 12.33
C GLY A 185 17.91 -31.70 12.76
N PRO A 186 18.72 -30.65 13.03
CA PRO A 186 18.20 -29.33 13.39
C PRO A 186 17.40 -28.70 12.23
N CYS A 187 16.45 -27.81 12.53
CA CYS A 187 15.61 -27.11 11.54
C CYS A 187 16.41 -26.31 10.54
N SER A 188 17.58 -25.85 10.99
CA SER A 188 18.66 -25.41 10.15
C SER A 188 19.72 -26.52 10.14
N PRO A 189 19.70 -27.49 9.19
CA PRO A 189 20.81 -28.43 9.03
C PRO A 189 22.09 -27.61 8.94
N GLY A 190 23.19 -28.03 9.59
CA GLY A 190 24.42 -27.25 9.78
C GLY A 190 25.13 -26.69 8.52
N ASN A 191 24.48 -26.75 7.36
CA ASN A 191 24.80 -26.08 6.10
C ASN A 191 23.79 -25.00 5.67
N GLN A 192 22.79 -24.66 6.48
CA GLN A 192 22.13 -23.36 6.39
C GLN A 192 22.98 -22.35 7.18
N LYS A 193 23.39 -21.28 6.49
CA LYS A 193 23.97 -20.10 7.11
C LYS A 193 23.16 -19.75 8.36
N LYS A 194 23.77 -19.81 9.54
CA LYS A 194 23.26 -19.10 10.71
C LYS A 194 23.07 -17.64 10.28
N SER A 195 21.82 -17.19 10.27
CA SER A 195 21.48 -15.84 9.88
C SER A 195 21.97 -14.90 10.97
N LEU A 196 22.66 -13.85 10.57
CA LEU A 196 23.07 -12.78 11.48
C LEU A 196 21.85 -11.89 11.84
N SER A 197 20.71 -12.06 11.15
CA SER A 197 19.49 -11.32 11.42
C SER A 197 18.73 -11.83 12.65
N CYS A 198 18.26 -10.91 13.50
CA CYS A 198 17.47 -11.21 14.68
C CYS A 198 16.53 -10.07 15.05
N ASP A 199 15.23 -10.36 15.18
CA ASP A 199 14.19 -9.47 15.72
C ASP A 199 13.98 -9.66 17.23
N PHE A 200 14.79 -10.50 17.88
CA PHE A 200 14.72 -10.88 19.31
C PHE A 200 13.38 -11.43 19.81
N GLU A 201 12.40 -11.66 18.94
CA GLU A 201 11.12 -12.22 19.34
C GLU A 201 11.22 -13.66 19.82
N SER A 202 12.20 -14.40 19.28
CA SER A 202 12.45 -15.78 19.67
C SER A 202 13.25 -15.89 20.97
N PHE A 203 12.87 -16.83 21.86
CA PHE A 203 13.56 -17.03 23.15
C PHE A 203 15.04 -17.42 23.00
N ASN A 204 15.42 -18.06 21.88
CA ASN A 204 16.80 -18.41 21.58
C ASN A 204 17.66 -17.24 21.09
N ILE A 205 17.12 -16.01 21.07
CA ILE A 205 17.75 -14.78 20.57
C ILE A 205 18.48 -15.00 19.23
N CYS A 206 17.87 -15.80 18.35
CA CYS A 206 18.39 -16.14 17.02
C CYS A 206 19.80 -16.75 17.04
N GLY A 207 20.19 -17.38 18.14
CA GLY A 207 21.50 -17.97 18.36
C GLY A 207 22.61 -16.98 18.73
N TYR A 208 22.27 -15.72 19.04
CA TYR A 208 23.17 -14.83 19.76
C TYR A 208 23.48 -15.41 21.15
N THR A 209 24.65 -15.08 21.70
CA THR A 209 25.12 -15.59 22.99
C THR A 209 25.82 -14.48 23.74
N GLU A 210 25.54 -14.35 25.03
CA GLU A 210 26.32 -13.50 25.93
C GLU A 210 27.78 -13.94 25.97
N ASP A 211 28.69 -12.97 25.97
CA ASP A 211 30.06 -13.21 26.43
C ASP A 211 30.02 -13.58 27.92
N LYS A 212 31.03 -14.34 28.38
CA LYS A 212 31.16 -14.72 29.80
C LYS A 212 32.44 -14.17 30.42
N THR A 213 33.12 -13.29 29.68
CA THR A 213 34.41 -12.71 30.05
C THR A 213 34.35 -11.19 30.26
N ASP A 214 33.18 -10.61 30.09
CA ASP A 214 32.79 -9.23 30.39
C ASP A 214 32.20 -9.08 31.81
N ASP A 215 31.75 -7.87 32.13
CA ASP A 215 31.38 -7.49 33.50
C ASP A 215 29.92 -7.81 33.85
N PHE A 216 29.02 -7.81 32.84
CA PHE A 216 27.59 -8.14 32.99
C PHE A 216 26.94 -8.51 31.64
N ASP A 217 25.73 -9.06 31.66
CA ASP A 217 25.06 -9.62 30.48
C ASP A 217 23.98 -8.67 29.90
N TRP A 218 23.74 -8.74 28.59
CA TRP A 218 22.53 -8.21 27.96
C TRP A 218 21.30 -9.01 28.38
N THR A 219 20.14 -8.35 28.43
CA THR A 219 18.87 -8.92 28.89
C THR A 219 17.77 -8.70 27.87
N ARG A 220 17.09 -9.79 27.48
CA ARG A 220 15.90 -9.73 26.61
C ARG A 220 14.68 -9.35 27.44
N THR A 221 13.95 -8.33 27.01
CA THR A 221 12.81 -7.76 27.74
C THR A 221 11.70 -7.34 26.78
N SER A 222 10.49 -7.22 27.30
CA SER A 222 9.30 -6.67 26.64
C SER A 222 8.75 -5.51 27.48
N GLY A 223 8.34 -4.41 26.83
CA GLY A 223 7.87 -3.21 27.53
C GLY A 223 9.02 -2.37 28.12
N ARG A 224 8.75 -1.60 29.18
CA ARG A 224 9.75 -0.69 29.79
C ARG A 224 10.87 -1.42 30.53
N THR A 225 12.07 -0.83 30.51
CA THR A 225 13.19 -1.27 31.35
C THR A 225 12.89 -1.06 32.85
N PRO A 226 13.53 -1.82 33.76
CA PRO A 226 13.30 -1.70 35.20
C PRO A 226 13.63 -0.31 35.77
N SER A 227 14.64 0.36 35.24
CA SER A 227 15.03 1.69 35.70
C SER A 227 14.16 2.80 35.07
N PRO A 228 13.65 3.77 35.86
CA PRO A 228 12.78 4.81 35.34
C PRO A 228 13.56 5.83 34.49
N SER A 229 12.89 6.36 33.47
CA SER A 229 13.44 7.39 32.56
C SER A 229 14.68 6.94 31.77
N THR A 230 14.75 5.66 31.45
CA THR A 230 15.75 5.03 30.58
C THR A 230 15.06 4.05 29.63
N GLY A 231 15.80 3.58 28.62
CA GLY A 231 15.36 2.48 27.76
C GLY A 231 14.08 2.74 26.95
N PRO A 232 13.73 1.85 26.02
CA PRO A 232 12.54 2.01 25.21
C PRO A 232 11.28 1.62 26.00
N ALA A 233 10.15 2.26 25.68
CA ALA A 233 8.86 1.90 26.25
C ALA A 233 8.24 0.65 25.61
N ASP A 234 8.53 0.47 24.32
CA ASP A 234 7.94 -0.50 23.43
C ASP A 234 9.03 -1.08 22.53
N ASP A 235 8.88 -2.32 22.08
CA ASP A 235 9.78 -2.94 21.11
C ASP A 235 9.72 -2.23 19.74
N HIS A 236 10.76 -2.38 18.90
CA HIS A 236 10.75 -1.76 17.57
C HIS A 236 9.92 -2.58 16.57
N THR A 237 10.03 -3.90 16.61
CA THR A 237 9.42 -4.84 15.65
C THR A 237 7.90 -4.66 15.48
N PHE A 238 7.16 -4.54 16.57
CA PHE A 238 5.71 -4.34 16.62
C PHE A 238 5.31 -2.94 17.08
N GLY A 239 6.25 -2.14 17.63
CA GLY A 239 5.95 -0.81 18.17
C GLY A 239 5.02 -0.86 19.39
N SER A 240 5.10 -1.92 20.21
CA SER A 240 4.24 -2.08 21.38
C SER A 240 4.96 -2.77 22.56
N PHE A 241 4.29 -2.92 23.70
CA PHE A 241 4.85 -3.68 24.82
C PHE A 241 4.83 -5.21 24.60
N LYS A 242 4.28 -5.70 23.48
CA LYS A 242 4.09 -7.13 23.21
C LYS A 242 5.31 -7.78 22.56
N GLY A 243 6.18 -7.04 21.87
CA GLY A 243 7.42 -7.57 21.34
C GLY A 243 8.58 -7.45 22.30
N HIS A 244 9.74 -7.85 21.81
CA HIS A 244 10.93 -8.02 22.61
C HIS A 244 12.13 -7.38 21.96
N TYR A 245 12.94 -6.76 22.79
CA TYR A 245 14.25 -6.25 22.43
C TYR A 245 15.27 -6.74 23.44
N ILE A 246 16.55 -6.48 23.19
CA ILE A 246 17.62 -6.80 24.14
C ILE A 246 18.29 -5.51 24.62
N HIS A 247 18.59 -5.41 25.91
CA HIS A 247 19.15 -4.21 26.51
C HIS A 247 20.17 -4.51 27.61
N ILE A 248 20.98 -3.50 27.93
CA ILE A 248 21.82 -3.50 29.12
C ILE A 248 21.09 -2.72 30.23
N GLU A 249 21.12 -3.25 31.45
CA GLU A 249 20.51 -2.62 32.63
C GLU A 249 21.63 -2.11 33.55
N THR A 250 21.78 -0.79 33.61
CA THR A 250 22.97 -0.11 34.17
C THR A 250 22.88 0.21 35.66
N SER A 251 21.80 -0.16 36.34
CA SER A 251 21.67 -0.01 37.81
C SER A 251 22.65 -0.86 38.62
N ASP A 252 22.63 -0.72 39.95
CA ASP A 252 23.53 -1.44 40.86
C ASP A 252 23.42 -2.97 40.70
N PRO A 253 24.55 -3.73 40.76
CA PRO A 253 25.89 -3.30 41.18
C PRO A 253 26.84 -2.89 40.03
N ARG A 254 26.34 -2.51 38.85
CA ARG A 254 27.22 -2.18 37.71
C ARG A 254 28.01 -0.89 38.01
N GLN A 255 29.27 -0.78 37.59
CA GLN A 255 30.14 0.39 37.84
C GLN A 255 30.55 1.11 36.54
N LEU A 256 31.08 2.33 36.66
CA LEU A 256 31.43 3.16 35.49
C LEU A 256 32.44 2.42 34.62
N GLY A 257 32.14 2.29 33.33
CA GLY A 257 33.00 1.60 32.38
C GLY A 257 32.82 0.08 32.36
N HIS A 258 31.95 -0.52 33.19
CA HIS A 258 31.57 -1.92 33.02
C HIS A 258 31.00 -2.17 31.64
N THR A 259 31.30 -3.34 31.09
CA THR A 259 30.96 -3.75 29.73
C THR A 259 30.06 -4.98 29.72
N ALA A 260 29.15 -5.02 28.74
CA ALA A 260 28.33 -6.17 28.41
C ALA A 260 28.40 -6.43 26.90
N ARG A 261 28.63 -7.68 26.48
CA ARG A 261 28.92 -8.07 25.10
C ARG A 261 28.01 -9.19 24.63
N LEU A 262 27.18 -8.88 23.64
CA LEU A 262 26.34 -9.84 22.94
C LEU A 262 27.04 -10.29 21.65
N ILE A 263 27.27 -11.59 21.52
CA ILE A 263 28.03 -12.19 20.41
C ILE A 263 27.07 -12.89 19.44
N SER A 264 27.17 -12.55 18.16
CA SER A 264 26.38 -13.19 17.12
C SER A 264 26.78 -14.65 16.85
N PRO A 265 25.92 -15.45 16.19
CA PRO A 265 26.36 -16.71 15.63
C PRO A 265 27.53 -16.55 14.63
N ILE A 266 28.31 -17.62 14.43
CA ILE A 266 29.43 -17.63 13.46
C ILE A 266 28.88 -17.53 12.04
N VAL A 267 29.34 -16.51 11.31
CA VAL A 267 29.04 -16.32 9.89
C VAL A 267 30.09 -17.05 9.06
N SER A 268 29.66 -18.15 8.43
CA SER A 268 30.49 -18.98 7.55
C SER A 268 30.37 -18.50 6.10
N ARG A 269 31.36 -17.72 5.64
CA ARG A 269 31.78 -17.49 4.24
C ARG A 269 32.62 -16.19 4.19
N PRO A 270 33.89 -16.24 3.77
CA PRO A 270 34.63 -15.06 3.34
C PRO A 270 33.82 -14.30 2.30
N ARG A 271 33.55 -13.02 2.50
CA ARG A 271 32.94 -12.16 1.48
C ARG A 271 33.69 -10.85 1.44
N ASP A 272 33.82 -10.31 0.24
CA ASP A 272 34.49 -9.04 0.02
C ASP A 272 33.64 -7.85 0.51
N GLU A 273 32.34 -8.06 0.77
CA GLU A 273 31.37 -7.01 1.11
C GLU A 273 30.22 -7.55 1.99
N GLY A 274 29.62 -6.69 2.82
CA GLY A 274 28.40 -6.96 3.59
C GLY A 274 27.89 -5.72 4.33
N CYS A 275 26.60 -5.68 4.64
CA CYS A 275 25.94 -4.57 5.33
C CYS A 275 25.24 -5.06 6.59
N LEU A 276 25.51 -4.44 7.73
CA LEU A 276 24.78 -4.68 8.97
C LEU A 276 23.85 -3.50 9.25
N GLN A 277 22.58 -3.80 9.50
CA GLN A 277 21.56 -2.87 9.97
C GLN A 277 21.02 -3.39 11.30
N PHE A 278 20.63 -2.48 12.19
CA PHE A 278 19.97 -2.80 13.45
C PHE A 278 19.28 -1.53 13.97
N TRP A 279 18.36 -1.66 14.91
CA TRP A 279 17.79 -0.53 15.63
C TRP A 279 18.40 -0.47 17.02
N TYR A 280 18.62 0.72 17.53
CA TYR A 280 19.14 0.95 18.88
C TYR A 280 18.37 2.07 19.57
N HIS A 281 18.30 1.99 20.89
CA HIS A 281 17.70 3.01 21.75
C HIS A 281 18.69 3.38 22.85
N MET A 282 18.93 4.68 23.01
CA MET A 282 19.95 5.23 23.91
C MET A 282 19.41 6.52 24.55
N TYR A 283 18.58 6.39 25.58
CA TYR A 283 17.94 7.53 26.26
C TYR A 283 18.27 7.55 27.75
N GLY A 284 18.81 8.68 28.21
CA GLY A 284 19.09 8.90 29.63
C GLY A 284 20.33 9.77 29.89
N SER A 285 20.38 10.40 31.06
CA SER A 285 21.46 11.33 31.46
C SER A 285 22.83 10.66 31.63
N HIS A 286 22.86 9.34 31.81
CA HIS A 286 24.07 8.58 32.10
C HIS A 286 24.38 7.53 31.02
N ILE A 287 23.83 7.69 29.82
CA ILE A 287 24.11 6.79 28.69
C ILE A 287 25.61 6.75 28.42
N GLY A 288 26.15 5.54 28.44
CA GLY A 288 27.55 5.30 28.13
C GLY A 288 27.77 5.17 26.62
N THR A 289 28.27 4.02 26.17
CA THR A 289 28.68 3.82 24.76
C THR A 289 28.15 2.50 24.23
N LEU A 290 27.65 2.48 23.00
CA LEU A 290 27.37 1.27 22.23
C LEU A 290 28.45 1.11 21.16
N ASN A 291 29.23 0.05 21.23
CA ASN A 291 30.24 -0.31 20.23
C ASN A 291 29.82 -1.56 19.47
N VAL A 292 30.28 -1.69 18.22
CA VAL A 292 30.21 -2.92 17.45
C VAL A 292 31.61 -3.33 17.00
N TYR A 293 31.89 -4.63 17.05
CA TYR A 293 33.17 -5.21 16.65
C TYR A 293 32.98 -6.39 15.70
N VAL A 294 34.03 -6.69 14.93
CA VAL A 294 34.19 -7.98 14.27
C VAL A 294 35.11 -8.85 15.11
N LYS A 295 34.64 -10.04 15.50
CA LYS A 295 35.46 -11.08 16.15
C LYS A 295 35.81 -12.15 15.13
N SER A 296 37.10 -12.41 14.91
CA SER A 296 37.57 -13.45 13.98
C SER A 296 38.67 -14.31 14.63
N ASN A 297 38.61 -15.62 14.43
CA ASN A 297 39.50 -16.60 15.07
C ASN A 297 39.59 -16.43 16.61
N GLY A 298 38.46 -16.10 17.25
CA GLY A 298 38.39 -15.88 18.70
C GLY A 298 38.97 -14.55 19.19
N ARG A 299 39.57 -13.72 18.33
CA ARG A 299 40.10 -12.39 18.69
C ARG A 299 39.08 -11.30 18.35
N LEU A 300 38.83 -10.40 19.30
CA LEU A 300 38.03 -9.19 19.09
C LEU A 300 38.86 -8.18 18.28
N GLY A 301 38.31 -7.65 17.19
CA GLY A 301 38.96 -6.65 16.36
C GLY A 301 38.84 -5.22 16.90
N SER A 302 39.08 -4.23 16.05
CA SER A 302 38.80 -2.82 16.36
C SER A 302 37.29 -2.53 16.30
N VAL A 303 36.87 -1.45 16.96
CA VAL A 303 35.51 -0.91 16.83
C VAL A 303 35.25 -0.54 15.37
N ILE A 304 34.11 -0.99 14.83
CA ILE A 304 33.67 -0.69 13.45
C ILE A 304 32.45 0.23 13.40
N TRP A 305 31.76 0.39 14.54
CA TRP A 305 30.65 1.31 14.71
C TRP A 305 30.57 1.71 16.18
N THR A 306 30.29 2.98 16.47
CA THR A 306 30.17 3.48 17.84
C THR A 306 29.18 4.63 17.94
N LYS A 307 28.39 4.65 19.02
CA LYS A 307 27.59 5.81 19.47
C LYS A 307 27.70 5.96 20.97
N LYS A 308 27.69 7.21 21.46
CA LYS A 308 27.93 7.54 22.87
C LYS A 308 26.94 8.58 23.37
N GLY A 309 26.51 8.49 24.63
CA GLY A 309 25.62 9.46 25.27
C GLY A 309 24.19 9.40 24.75
N ASP A 310 23.32 10.22 25.34
CA ASP A 310 21.90 10.31 25.00
C ASP A 310 21.67 10.62 23.50
N ARG A 311 20.74 9.89 22.89
CA ARG A 311 20.33 10.00 21.49
C ARG A 311 18.84 10.30 21.34
N GLY A 312 18.12 10.55 22.44
CA GLY A 312 16.69 10.81 22.44
C GLY A 312 15.84 9.57 22.69
N ASN A 313 14.58 9.79 23.04
CA ASN A 313 13.63 8.75 23.43
C ASN A 313 12.89 8.16 22.21
N GLY A 314 13.66 7.54 21.31
CA GLY A 314 13.16 6.88 20.12
C GLY A 314 14.11 5.80 19.65
N TRP A 315 13.59 4.81 18.92
CA TRP A 315 14.41 3.83 18.22
C TRP A 315 15.10 4.49 17.03
N ILE A 316 16.41 4.28 16.90
CA ILE A 316 17.25 4.86 15.85
C ILE A 316 17.91 3.74 15.08
N ARG A 317 17.95 3.85 13.75
CA ARG A 317 18.56 2.84 12.89
C ARG A 317 20.07 3.02 12.83
N GLY A 318 20.82 2.01 13.27
CA GLY A 318 22.25 1.87 13.01
C GLY A 318 22.51 1.09 11.72
N GLU A 319 23.41 1.59 10.87
CA GLU A 319 23.83 0.92 9.64
C GLU A 319 25.33 1.12 9.41
N PHE A 320 26.03 0.07 8.99
CA PHE A 320 27.43 0.18 8.56
C PHE A 320 27.88 -0.98 7.66
N SER A 321 28.80 -0.66 6.74
CA SER A 321 29.43 -1.67 5.88
C SER A 321 30.47 -2.45 6.67
N LEU A 322 30.43 -3.78 6.57
CA LEU A 322 31.45 -4.62 7.17
C LEU A 322 32.79 -4.43 6.43
N PRO A 323 33.93 -4.43 7.15
CA PRO A 323 35.23 -4.47 6.50
C PRO A 323 35.37 -5.77 5.68
N LYS A 324 36.34 -5.80 4.75
CA LYS A 324 36.67 -7.04 4.02
C LYS A 324 37.11 -8.12 5.00
N ILE A 325 36.30 -9.17 5.14
CA ILE A 325 36.56 -10.26 6.08
C ILE A 325 36.76 -11.55 5.30
N SER A 326 38.01 -12.02 5.26
CA SER A 326 38.42 -13.21 4.50
C SER A 326 38.26 -14.54 5.24
N ARG A 327 37.67 -14.53 6.44
CA ARG A 327 37.58 -15.69 7.36
C ARG A 327 36.20 -15.76 8.03
N ASN A 328 35.91 -16.83 8.74
CA ASN A 328 34.73 -16.89 9.60
C ASN A 328 34.81 -15.80 10.67
N PHE A 329 33.68 -15.16 10.94
CA PHE A 329 33.60 -14.06 11.89
C PHE A 329 32.28 -14.06 12.65
N GLN A 330 32.24 -13.29 13.73
CA GLN A 330 31.06 -12.96 14.52
C GLN A 330 31.01 -11.44 14.68
N ILE A 331 29.80 -10.90 14.83
CA ILE A 331 29.60 -9.52 15.26
C ILE A 331 29.43 -9.51 16.77
N VAL A 332 30.01 -8.53 17.44
CA VAL A 332 29.89 -8.33 18.88
C VAL A 332 29.33 -6.94 19.14
N PHE A 333 28.17 -6.87 19.79
CA PHE A 333 27.60 -5.62 20.30
C PHE A 333 28.04 -5.45 21.74
N GLU A 334 28.68 -4.32 22.06
CA GLU A 334 29.17 -4.01 23.40
C GLU A 334 28.49 -2.77 23.95
N GLY A 335 27.79 -2.93 25.06
CA GLY A 335 27.25 -1.83 25.84
C GLY A 335 28.20 -1.49 26.98
N ILE A 336 28.58 -0.23 27.09
CA ILE A 336 29.43 0.29 28.18
C ILE A 336 28.58 1.18 29.07
N ARG A 337 28.57 0.89 30.38
CA ARG A 337 27.88 1.70 31.37
C ARG A 337 28.52 3.08 31.53
N GLY A 338 27.72 4.14 31.53
CA GLY A 338 28.15 5.50 31.82
C GLY A 338 28.25 5.81 33.32
N ALA A 339 28.05 7.08 33.68
CA ALA A 339 28.33 7.58 35.03
C ALA A 339 27.32 7.13 36.12
N GLY A 340 26.18 6.56 35.73
CA GLY A 340 25.09 6.21 36.64
C GLY A 340 24.07 5.26 36.02
N TYR A 341 22.99 4.99 36.76
CA TYR A 341 21.97 4.00 36.41
C TYR A 341 21.02 4.44 35.28
N GLN A 342 21.05 5.72 34.90
CA GLN A 342 20.17 6.25 33.86
C GLN A 342 20.77 6.06 32.46
N GLY A 343 21.29 4.86 32.19
CA GLY A 343 22.23 4.60 31.11
C GLY A 343 21.92 3.37 30.27
N ASP A 344 20.68 2.88 30.29
CA ASP A 344 20.29 1.66 29.58
C ASP A 344 20.36 1.86 28.06
N ILE A 345 20.95 0.87 27.39
CA ILE A 345 21.12 0.83 25.93
C ILE A 345 20.40 -0.41 25.43
N ALA A 346 19.51 -0.25 24.45
CA ALA A 346 18.80 -1.35 23.82
C ALA A 346 19.15 -1.49 22.34
N ILE A 347 19.04 -2.70 21.82
CA ILE A 347 19.10 -3.00 20.38
C ILE A 347 17.94 -3.93 19.98
N ASP A 348 17.50 -3.79 18.74
CA ASP A 348 16.43 -4.59 18.14
C ASP A 348 16.66 -4.78 16.63
N ASP A 349 15.94 -5.71 15.99
CA ASP A 349 15.80 -5.79 14.53
C ASP A 349 17.14 -5.87 13.74
N VAL A 350 18.10 -6.66 14.22
CA VAL A 350 19.40 -6.86 13.54
C VAL A 350 19.17 -7.54 12.19
N LYS A 351 19.76 -7.01 11.12
CA LYS A 351 19.64 -7.49 9.75
C LYS A 351 20.99 -7.48 9.08
N PHE A 352 21.34 -8.61 8.45
CA PHE A 352 22.55 -8.72 7.66
C PHE A 352 22.26 -8.98 6.20
N MET A 353 22.93 -8.22 5.35
CA MET A 353 22.77 -8.31 3.91
C MET A 353 24.12 -8.57 3.26
N THR A 354 24.07 -9.29 2.15
CA THR A 354 25.26 -9.80 1.46
C THR A 354 25.96 -8.80 0.56
N ASP A 355 25.36 -7.63 0.36
CA ASP A 355 25.90 -6.53 -0.42
C ASP A 355 26.40 -5.44 0.54
N SER A 356 27.38 -4.63 0.13
CA SER A 356 27.79 -3.46 0.93
C SER A 356 26.63 -2.49 1.14
N CYS A 357 26.65 -1.72 2.24
CA CYS A 357 25.64 -0.69 2.47
C CYS A 357 25.70 0.41 1.39
N ALA A 358 26.81 0.48 0.63
CA ALA A 358 26.97 1.35 -0.53
C ALA A 358 26.39 0.76 -1.85
N ARG A 359 26.37 -0.57 -2.02
CA ARG A 359 25.75 -1.21 -3.20
C ARG A 359 24.23 -1.23 -3.15
N ARG A 360 23.67 -1.06 -1.96
CA ARG A 360 22.34 -0.45 -1.87
C ARG A 360 22.56 1.04 -1.84
N ASN A 361 22.08 1.70 -2.86
CA ASN A 361 21.77 3.10 -2.75
C ASN A 361 20.67 3.26 -1.69
N SER A 362 21.05 3.24 -0.41
CA SER A 362 20.16 3.59 0.68
C SER A 362 20.02 5.10 0.64
N VAL A 363 19.06 5.59 -0.16
CA VAL A 363 18.64 7.00 -0.17
C VAL A 363 17.88 7.34 1.12
N ASN A 364 17.88 6.44 2.09
CA ASN A 364 17.44 6.73 3.44
C ASN A 364 18.54 7.51 4.14
N CYS A 365 18.51 8.83 3.99
CA CYS A 365 19.53 9.73 4.48
C CYS A 365 18.93 10.76 5.43
N ASP A 366 19.34 10.68 6.69
CA ASP A 366 19.09 11.64 7.76
C ASP A 366 20.24 12.66 7.90
N PHE A 367 21.22 12.63 6.98
CA PHE A 367 22.44 13.45 6.99
C PHE A 367 23.29 13.41 8.28
N GLU A 368 23.02 12.48 9.18
CA GLU A 368 23.75 12.34 10.44
C GLU A 368 25.19 11.84 10.26
N SER A 369 25.45 11.19 9.14
CA SER A 369 26.79 10.77 8.75
C SER A 369 27.55 11.89 8.04
N SER A 370 28.85 11.99 8.32
CA SER A 370 29.74 12.99 7.70
C SER A 370 29.96 12.77 6.21
N ASP A 371 29.66 11.58 5.69
CA ASP A 371 29.74 11.26 4.26
C ASP A 371 28.45 11.61 3.49
N ILE A 372 27.49 12.30 4.14
CA ILE A 372 26.20 12.73 3.58
C ILE A 372 25.48 11.61 2.80
N CYS A 373 25.60 10.38 3.28
CA CYS A 373 25.03 9.18 2.65
C CYS A 373 25.42 9.04 1.16
N GLN A 374 26.63 9.48 0.82
CA GLN A 374 27.19 9.49 -0.53
C GLN A 374 26.44 10.40 -1.51
N PHE A 375 25.65 11.37 -1.03
CA PHE A 375 25.15 12.40 -1.91
C PHE A 375 26.34 13.18 -2.50
N GLU A 376 26.22 13.54 -3.77
CA GLU A 376 27.24 14.26 -4.52
C GLU A 376 26.74 15.69 -4.75
N GLN A 377 27.64 16.67 -4.62
CA GLN A 377 27.38 18.04 -5.05
C GLN A 377 27.59 18.14 -6.56
N ASP A 378 26.71 18.86 -7.27
CA ASP A 378 26.85 19.02 -8.71
C ASP A 378 27.82 20.15 -9.04
N SER A 379 29.06 19.81 -9.39
CA SER A 379 30.10 20.78 -9.80
C SER A 379 29.77 21.75 -10.95
N SER A 380 28.58 21.64 -11.58
CA SER A 380 28.09 22.54 -12.63
C SER A 380 27.15 23.64 -12.13
N ASP A 381 26.87 23.70 -10.83
CA ASP A 381 26.06 24.75 -10.20
C ASP A 381 26.94 25.94 -9.72
N ASP A 382 26.31 26.91 -9.02
CA ASP A 382 26.97 28.15 -8.59
C ASP A 382 27.58 28.04 -7.17
N PHE A 383 27.07 27.11 -6.36
CA PHE A 383 27.54 26.78 -5.01
C PHE A 383 26.94 25.48 -4.46
N ASP A 384 27.56 24.95 -3.40
CA ASP A 384 27.19 23.68 -2.81
C ASP A 384 26.18 23.81 -1.64
N TRP A 385 25.36 22.77 -1.45
CA TRP A 385 24.60 22.59 -0.21
C TRP A 385 25.55 22.40 0.99
N THR A 386 25.23 22.98 2.13
CA THR A 386 26.05 22.89 3.34
C THR A 386 25.38 22.00 4.38
N ARG A 387 26.16 21.13 5.04
CA ARG A 387 25.71 20.31 6.16
C ARG A 387 25.87 21.07 7.47
N GLN A 388 24.82 21.24 8.25
CA GLN A 388 24.86 22.04 9.48
C GLN A 388 24.03 21.44 10.62
N THR A 389 24.39 21.84 11.84
CA THR A 389 23.66 21.58 13.08
C THR A 389 23.24 22.91 13.72
N GLY A 390 22.06 22.97 14.34
CA GLY A 390 21.53 24.18 14.96
C GLY A 390 21.08 25.26 13.97
N GLU A 391 20.91 26.49 14.47
CA GLU A 391 20.48 27.66 13.69
C GLU A 391 21.42 27.97 12.53
N THR A 392 20.88 28.45 11.41
CA THR A 392 21.64 28.93 10.24
C THR A 392 22.45 30.19 10.57
N ALA A 393 23.45 30.51 9.75
CA ALA A 393 24.31 31.67 10.02
C ALA A 393 23.59 33.01 9.85
N SER A 394 22.50 33.03 9.08
CA SER A 394 21.65 34.20 8.85
C SER A 394 20.46 34.23 9.84
N VAL A 395 20.10 35.43 10.30
CA VAL A 395 19.07 35.62 11.34
C VAL A 395 17.67 35.52 10.74
N ASP A 396 16.73 34.89 11.46
CA ASP A 396 15.32 34.73 11.08
C ASP A 396 15.09 33.93 9.77
N THR A 397 15.96 32.97 9.48
CA THR A 397 15.89 32.09 8.31
C THR A 397 16.15 30.64 8.70
N GLY A 398 15.85 29.71 7.79
CA GLY A 398 16.21 28.30 7.98
C GLY A 398 15.60 27.64 9.22
N PRO A 399 15.92 26.36 9.47
CA PRO A 399 15.46 25.65 10.64
C PRO A 399 16.36 25.90 11.86
N GLU A 400 15.76 25.96 13.07
CA GLU A 400 16.51 26.02 14.34
C GLU A 400 17.14 24.67 14.72
N ASN A 401 16.49 23.59 14.28
CA ASN A 401 16.80 22.20 14.64
C ASN A 401 16.69 21.33 13.40
N ASP A 402 17.43 20.23 13.36
CA ASP A 402 17.22 19.16 12.40
C ASP A 402 15.80 18.57 12.50
N HIS A 403 15.37 17.85 11.48
CA HIS A 403 14.10 17.13 11.55
C HIS A 403 14.24 15.78 12.27
N THR A 404 15.40 15.14 12.23
CA THR A 404 15.61 13.80 12.81
C THR A 404 15.47 13.78 14.33
N TYR A 405 16.21 14.63 15.05
CA TYR A 405 16.19 14.69 16.52
C TYR A 405 15.31 15.81 17.09
N LYS A 406 15.04 16.87 16.32
CA LYS A 406 14.15 17.99 16.69
C LYS A 406 14.54 18.68 17.99
N LYS A 407 15.84 18.76 18.24
CA LYS A 407 16.40 19.33 19.47
C LYS A 407 17.61 20.21 19.17
N GLU A 408 17.75 21.26 19.97
CA GLU A 408 18.78 22.29 19.79
C GLU A 408 20.17 21.68 19.77
N ASN A 409 20.94 22.05 18.73
CA ASN A 409 22.32 21.63 18.51
C ASN A 409 22.51 20.10 18.51
N THR A 410 21.47 19.35 18.14
CA THR A 410 21.56 17.91 17.90
C THR A 410 21.10 17.60 16.49
N GLY A 411 21.86 16.76 15.80
CA GLY A 411 21.55 16.36 14.43
C GLY A 411 22.06 17.28 13.34
N PHE A 412 21.92 16.85 12.10
CA PHE A 412 22.43 17.49 10.92
C PHE A 412 21.42 17.47 9.79
N PHE A 413 21.30 18.58 9.09
CA PHE A 413 20.52 18.70 7.87
C PHE A 413 21.38 19.34 6.77
N MET A 414 20.89 19.28 5.52
CA MET A 414 21.51 20.00 4.41
C MET A 414 20.73 21.29 4.15
N PHE A 415 21.42 22.41 3.94
CA PHE A 415 20.77 23.68 3.57
C PHE A 415 21.60 24.48 2.56
N ILE A 416 20.95 25.44 1.92
CA ILE A 416 21.64 26.47 1.12
C ILE A 416 21.76 27.73 1.96
N GLU A 417 22.96 28.31 1.98
CA GLU A 417 23.24 29.60 2.61
C GLU A 417 23.15 30.69 1.56
N THR A 418 22.20 31.60 1.72
CA THR A 418 21.86 32.61 0.70
C THR A 418 22.54 33.96 0.90
N SER A 419 23.32 34.14 1.98
CA SER A 419 24.09 35.36 2.22
C SER A 419 25.27 35.56 1.25
N SER A 420 25.88 36.75 1.31
CA SER A 420 27.03 37.11 0.48
C SER A 420 28.14 36.05 0.59
N PRO A 421 28.71 35.56 -0.54
CA PRO A 421 28.74 36.19 -1.86
C PRO A 421 27.65 35.77 -2.84
N ARG A 422 26.60 35.06 -2.40
CA ARG A 422 25.52 34.60 -3.30
C ARG A 422 24.74 35.78 -3.90
N VAL A 423 24.27 35.61 -5.14
CA VAL A 423 23.43 36.59 -5.84
C VAL A 423 22.12 35.96 -6.31
N THR A 424 21.12 36.80 -6.55
CA THR A 424 19.79 36.34 -6.99
C THR A 424 19.86 35.52 -8.26
N GLY A 425 19.28 34.31 -8.20
CA GLY A 425 19.27 33.37 -9.30
C GLY A 425 20.38 32.32 -9.27
N ASP A 426 21.37 32.44 -8.38
CA ASP A 426 22.34 31.37 -8.11
C ASP A 426 21.60 30.08 -7.72
N ILE A 427 22.13 28.95 -8.16
CA ILE A 427 21.60 27.61 -7.85
C ILE A 427 22.60 26.74 -7.14
N ALA A 428 22.09 25.86 -6.28
CA ALA A 428 22.83 24.76 -5.65
C ALA A 428 22.10 23.45 -5.86
N ARG A 429 22.82 22.39 -6.25
CA ARG A 429 22.29 21.07 -6.58
C ARG A 429 22.97 19.96 -5.80
N LEU A 430 22.18 19.25 -5.01
CA LEU A 430 22.60 18.04 -4.32
C LEU A 430 21.95 16.82 -4.97
N MET A 431 22.75 15.83 -5.35
CA MET A 431 22.28 14.64 -6.05
C MET A 431 22.54 13.35 -5.28
N THR A 432 21.56 12.45 -5.28
CA THR A 432 21.75 11.09 -4.72
C THR A 432 22.79 10.31 -5.52
N PRO A 433 23.35 9.22 -4.95
CA PRO A 433 24.00 8.16 -5.74
C PRO A 433 23.12 7.66 -6.91
N GLU A 434 23.71 6.98 -7.90
CA GLU A 434 22.94 6.44 -9.04
C GLU A 434 22.04 5.29 -8.59
N GLN A 435 20.73 5.51 -8.62
CA GLN A 435 19.69 4.55 -8.24
C GLN A 435 19.45 3.49 -9.33
N PRO A 436 19.17 2.22 -8.96
CA PRO A 436 18.76 1.19 -9.91
C PRO A 436 17.37 1.50 -10.48
N SER A 437 17.06 0.92 -11.64
CA SER A 437 15.70 1.00 -12.18
C SER A 437 14.70 0.33 -11.24
N PRO A 438 13.61 1.01 -10.85
CA PRO A 438 12.65 0.46 -9.90
C PRO A 438 11.75 -0.58 -10.59
N SER A 439 11.49 -1.73 -9.94
CA SER A 439 10.65 -2.81 -10.49
C SER A 439 9.14 -2.57 -10.32
N SER A 440 8.77 -1.66 -9.43
CA SER A 440 7.43 -1.10 -9.23
C SER A 440 7.55 0.41 -9.06
N ASP A 441 6.44 1.12 -8.92
CA ASP A 441 6.51 2.53 -8.51
C ASP A 441 7.30 2.66 -7.20
N LEU A 442 8.00 3.78 -7.03
CA LEU A 442 8.79 4.09 -5.83
C LEU A 442 8.31 5.41 -5.25
N CYS A 443 8.04 5.42 -3.94
CA CYS A 443 7.71 6.61 -3.20
C CYS A 443 8.98 7.13 -2.54
N VAL A 444 9.29 8.41 -2.78
CA VAL A 444 10.37 9.10 -2.09
C VAL A 444 9.76 10.20 -1.25
N GLN A 445 10.11 10.19 0.01
CA GLN A 445 9.70 11.16 1.00
C GLN A 445 10.95 11.91 1.45
N PHE A 446 10.81 13.19 1.75
CA PHE A 446 11.89 13.99 2.32
C PHE A 446 11.27 15.12 3.13
N TRP A 447 11.98 15.63 4.12
CA TRP A 447 11.57 16.81 4.87
C TRP A 447 12.26 18.03 4.29
N TYR A 448 11.56 19.16 4.25
CA TYR A 448 12.11 20.43 3.81
C TYR A 448 11.66 21.56 4.73
N HIS A 449 12.51 22.59 4.83
CA HIS A 449 12.24 23.81 5.58
C HIS A 449 12.51 25.01 4.68
N MET A 450 11.55 25.91 4.57
CA MET A 450 11.60 27.07 3.68
C MET A 450 10.95 28.26 4.42
N TYR A 451 11.75 29.06 5.11
CA TYR A 451 11.28 30.17 5.94
C TYR A 451 12.18 31.39 5.78
N GLY A 452 11.56 32.53 5.48
CA GLY A 452 12.25 33.79 5.21
C GLY A 452 11.55 34.61 4.12
N GLN A 453 11.75 35.93 4.13
CA GLN A 453 10.99 36.85 3.28
C GLN A 453 11.31 36.72 1.79
N THR A 454 12.51 36.23 1.47
CA THR A 454 13.03 36.20 0.10
C THR A 454 13.30 34.78 -0.40
N ILE A 455 12.73 33.78 0.27
CA ILE A 455 12.75 32.38 -0.16
C ILE A 455 12.35 32.29 -1.63
N SER A 456 13.26 31.80 -2.47
CA SER A 456 13.02 31.61 -3.89
C SER A 456 12.31 30.27 -4.11
N LYS A 457 13.02 29.25 -4.60
CA LYS A 457 12.42 27.99 -5.06
C LYS A 457 13.26 26.79 -4.66
N LEU A 458 12.60 25.69 -4.32
CA LEU A 458 13.18 24.34 -4.20
C LEU A 458 12.54 23.44 -5.26
N ASN A 459 13.36 22.92 -6.17
CA ASN A 459 12.94 21.95 -7.18
C ASN A 459 13.53 20.57 -6.89
N VAL A 460 12.80 19.52 -7.29
CA VAL A 460 13.33 18.15 -7.32
C VAL A 460 13.19 17.57 -8.72
N TYR A 461 14.26 16.94 -9.21
CA TYR A 461 14.35 16.37 -10.56
C TYR A 461 14.71 14.89 -10.54
N LEU A 462 14.41 14.20 -11.64
CA LEU A 462 14.94 12.87 -11.95
C LEU A 462 15.95 12.96 -13.09
N LYS A 463 17.24 12.85 -12.75
CA LYS A 463 18.35 12.91 -13.71
C LYS A 463 18.65 11.51 -14.24
N GLN A 464 18.69 11.35 -15.56
CA GLN A 464 19.13 10.13 -16.23
C GLN A 464 20.39 10.40 -17.04
N LYS A 465 21.48 9.70 -16.71
CA LYS A 465 22.79 9.95 -17.32
C LYS A 465 23.16 11.45 -17.18
N LYS A 466 23.18 12.20 -18.30
CA LYS A 466 23.48 13.63 -18.34
C LYS A 466 22.25 14.54 -18.48
N ASN A 467 21.03 13.98 -18.58
CA ASN A 467 19.81 14.76 -18.74
C ASN A 467 19.10 14.93 -17.40
N LEU A 468 18.91 16.17 -16.94
CA LEU A 468 18.26 16.51 -15.67
C LEU A 468 16.74 16.28 -15.70
N GLY A 469 16.12 16.25 -16.88
CA GLY A 469 14.67 16.16 -17.02
C GLY A 469 13.93 17.43 -16.57
N ASN A 470 12.61 17.32 -16.42
CA ASN A 470 11.77 18.41 -15.89
C ASN A 470 11.64 18.27 -14.37
N ALA A 471 11.38 19.38 -13.67
CA ALA A 471 11.09 19.35 -12.24
C ALA A 471 9.84 18.49 -11.99
N ILE A 472 9.96 17.49 -11.12
CA ILE A 472 8.85 16.60 -10.75
C ILE A 472 8.16 17.04 -9.46
N TRP A 473 8.81 17.95 -8.72
CA TRP A 473 8.30 18.61 -7.53
C TRP A 473 8.91 20.00 -7.42
N SER A 474 8.14 20.94 -6.88
CA SER A 474 8.53 22.35 -6.77
C SER A 474 7.75 23.02 -5.65
N LYS A 475 8.44 23.78 -4.80
CA LYS A 475 7.86 24.75 -3.86
C LYS A 475 8.60 26.07 -3.96
N ALA A 476 7.90 27.18 -3.74
CA ALA A 476 8.47 28.52 -3.85
C ALA A 476 7.89 29.45 -2.78
N GLY A 477 8.66 30.45 -2.37
CA GLY A 477 8.29 31.38 -1.30
C GLY A 477 8.31 30.77 0.09
N ASP A 478 8.04 31.61 1.09
CA ASP A 478 7.94 31.22 2.50
C ASP A 478 6.84 30.16 2.72
N GLN A 479 7.22 29.01 3.29
CA GLN A 479 6.33 27.89 3.64
C GLN A 479 6.05 27.80 5.16
N GLY A 480 6.56 28.74 5.93
CA GLY A 480 6.46 28.83 7.39
C GLY A 480 7.63 28.19 8.12
N LYS A 481 7.83 28.61 9.38
CA LYS A 481 8.89 28.16 10.28
C LYS A 481 8.61 26.76 10.86
N LYS A 482 8.53 25.75 9.98
CA LYS A 482 8.34 24.34 10.32
C LYS A 482 8.88 23.42 9.23
N TRP A 483 9.33 22.24 9.63
CA TRP A 483 9.63 21.16 8.69
C TRP A 483 8.35 20.63 8.06
N LEU A 484 8.37 20.46 6.74
CA LEU A 484 7.27 19.99 5.92
C LEU A 484 7.67 18.73 5.14
N LEU A 485 6.73 17.80 4.98
CA LEU A 485 6.97 16.58 4.20
C LEU A 485 6.78 16.85 2.70
N GLY A 486 7.82 16.62 1.91
CA GLY A 486 7.79 16.47 0.46
C GLY A 486 7.63 15.01 0.06
N GLU A 487 6.85 14.75 -0.99
CA GLU A 487 6.64 13.40 -1.54
C GLU A 487 6.77 13.44 -3.07
N ILE A 488 7.55 12.52 -3.64
CA ILE A 488 7.68 12.32 -5.08
C ILE A 488 7.54 10.84 -5.45
N GLU A 489 7.06 10.59 -6.67
CA GLU A 489 6.83 9.24 -7.17
C GLU A 489 7.72 8.99 -8.39
N VAL A 490 8.54 7.93 -8.34
CA VAL A 490 9.34 7.48 -9.48
C VAL A 490 8.62 6.31 -10.15
N PRO A 491 8.31 6.38 -11.46
CA PRO A 491 7.59 5.32 -12.15
C PRO A 491 8.36 3.99 -12.18
N ALA A 492 7.64 2.86 -12.14
CA ALA A 492 8.21 1.56 -12.46
C ALA A 492 8.93 1.58 -13.82
N ASN A 493 10.06 0.88 -13.92
CA ASN A 493 10.88 0.77 -15.12
C ASN A 493 11.39 2.11 -15.67
N PHE A 494 11.52 3.14 -14.82
CA PHE A 494 12.05 4.44 -15.25
C PHE A 494 13.47 4.32 -15.82
N GLY A 495 14.25 3.31 -15.45
CA GLY A 495 15.67 3.20 -15.76
C GLY A 495 16.53 3.65 -14.57
N ARG A 496 17.86 3.59 -14.70
CA ARG A 496 18.78 4.13 -13.67
C ARG A 496 18.65 5.65 -13.60
N PHE A 497 18.67 6.21 -12.40
CA PHE A 497 18.38 7.63 -12.18
C PHE A 497 19.08 8.20 -10.96
N HIS A 498 19.21 9.53 -10.89
CA HIS A 498 19.53 10.26 -9.66
C HIS A 498 18.35 11.16 -9.30
N ILE A 499 18.18 11.44 -8.01
CA ILE A 499 17.31 12.51 -7.54
C ILE A 499 18.17 13.72 -7.28
N VAL A 500 17.76 14.88 -7.82
CA VAL A 500 18.50 16.14 -7.68
C VAL A 500 17.62 17.14 -6.95
N PHE A 501 18.09 17.63 -5.81
CA PHE A 501 17.49 18.74 -5.06
C PHE A 501 18.18 20.03 -5.48
N GLU A 502 17.44 20.97 -6.05
CA GLU A 502 17.95 22.25 -6.53
C GLU A 502 17.32 23.41 -5.76
N GLY A 503 18.13 24.14 -5.01
CA GLY A 503 17.73 25.35 -4.31
C GLY A 503 18.16 26.60 -5.07
N PHE A 504 17.30 27.63 -5.09
CA PHE A 504 17.56 28.91 -5.74
C PHE A 504 17.79 30.01 -4.70
N VAL A 505 18.75 30.89 -4.95
CA VAL A 505 19.00 32.08 -4.13
C VAL A 505 17.96 33.16 -4.39
N GLY A 506 17.45 33.73 -3.30
CA GLY A 506 16.48 34.81 -3.25
C GLY A 506 17.00 36.19 -3.65
N SER A 507 16.21 37.22 -3.38
CA SER A 507 16.64 38.61 -3.57
C SER A 507 17.63 39.11 -2.51
N ASP A 508 17.70 38.45 -1.34
CA ASP A 508 18.65 38.73 -0.28
C ASP A 508 18.95 37.47 0.56
N TYR A 509 19.59 37.63 1.73
CA TYR A 509 20.00 36.54 2.62
C TYR A 509 18.85 35.86 3.39
N HIS A 510 17.62 36.38 3.31
CA HIS A 510 16.47 35.77 3.98
C HIS A 510 15.87 34.59 3.20
N GLY A 511 16.72 33.81 2.54
CA GLY A 511 16.35 32.84 1.52
C GLY A 511 16.75 31.39 1.79
N ASP A 512 17.17 31.05 3.01
CA ASP A 512 17.71 29.72 3.32
C ASP A 512 16.67 28.60 3.18
N ILE A 513 17.05 27.57 2.42
CA ILE A 513 16.24 26.37 2.18
C ILE A 513 16.99 25.17 2.73
N ALA A 514 16.32 24.35 3.54
CA ALA A 514 16.89 23.12 4.09
C ALA A 514 16.10 21.88 3.67
N ILE A 515 16.80 20.74 3.61
CA ILE A 515 16.26 19.39 3.41
C ILE A 515 16.84 18.42 4.43
N ASP A 516 16.04 17.43 4.79
CA ASP A 516 16.41 16.40 5.77
C ASP A 516 15.61 15.10 5.58
N ASP A 517 16.01 14.02 6.24
CA ASP A 517 15.27 12.76 6.35
C ASP A 517 14.68 12.25 5.01
N ILE A 518 15.53 12.07 4.01
CA ILE A 518 15.14 11.47 2.73
C ILE A 518 14.89 9.98 2.97
N HIS A 519 13.77 9.46 2.48
CA HIS A 519 13.38 8.06 2.58
C HIS A 519 12.79 7.54 1.27
N MET A 520 13.14 6.31 0.89
CA MET A 520 12.57 5.63 -0.27
C MET A 520 11.84 4.35 0.13
N LYS A 521 10.59 4.23 -0.31
CA LYS A 521 9.74 3.05 -0.10
C LYS A 521 9.22 2.51 -1.43
N GLN A 522 9.23 1.19 -1.56
CA GLN A 522 8.63 0.53 -2.72
C GLN A 522 7.10 0.63 -2.71
N GLY A 523 6.51 0.95 -3.86
CA GLY A 523 5.12 1.34 -4.03
C GLY A 523 4.96 2.84 -4.33
N GLY A 524 3.77 3.27 -4.78
CA GLY A 524 3.46 4.70 -4.93
C GLY A 524 3.33 5.42 -3.58
N CYS A 525 3.41 6.76 -3.59
CA CYS A 525 3.17 7.55 -2.37
C CYS A 525 1.67 7.60 -2.04
N TYR A 526 1.23 6.73 -1.14
CA TYR A 526 -0.13 6.70 -0.59
C TYR A 526 -0.07 7.11 0.88
N SER A 527 -0.16 8.41 1.18
CA SER A 527 0.08 8.90 2.53
C SER A 527 -1.10 8.68 3.50
N GLY A 528 -2.22 8.07 3.08
CA GLY A 528 -3.43 7.96 3.92
C GLY A 528 -3.99 9.31 4.39
N LYS A 529 -3.39 10.42 3.96
CA LYS A 529 -3.77 11.79 4.31
C LYS A 529 -5.06 12.12 3.58
N SER A 530 -5.97 12.76 4.31
CA SER A 530 -7.36 12.96 3.93
C SER A 530 -7.60 13.93 2.76
N GLY A 531 -6.61 14.28 1.93
CA GLY A 531 -6.76 15.29 0.87
C GLY A 531 -7.24 16.68 1.32
N ASN A 532 -7.50 16.88 2.62
CA ASN A 532 -8.09 18.07 3.19
C ASN A 532 -7.08 19.22 3.16
N CYS A 533 -7.55 20.42 2.83
CA CYS A 533 -6.70 21.60 2.86
C CYS A 533 -7.51 22.89 3.03
N THR A 534 -7.14 23.68 4.03
CA THR A 534 -7.68 25.02 4.31
C THR A 534 -6.75 26.14 3.80
N PHE A 535 -5.63 25.80 3.16
CA PHE A 535 -4.62 26.72 2.62
C PHE A 535 -3.91 27.70 3.60
N GLU A 536 -4.28 27.71 4.87
CA GLU A 536 -3.68 28.56 5.93
C GLU A 536 -2.16 28.35 6.10
N SER A 537 -1.72 27.11 5.91
CA SER A 537 -0.31 26.68 5.94
C SER A 537 0.22 26.37 4.54
N GLY A 538 -0.18 27.12 3.52
CA GLY A 538 0.23 26.89 2.14
C GLY A 538 -0.57 25.77 1.48
N LEU A 539 -0.02 25.07 0.49
CA LEU A 539 -0.78 24.10 -0.34
C LEU A 539 -1.11 22.77 0.37
N CYS A 540 -0.82 22.61 1.66
CA CYS A 540 -0.95 21.32 2.37
C CYS A 540 -0.22 20.18 1.60
N SER A 541 -0.91 19.07 1.34
CA SER A 541 -0.41 17.97 0.49
C SER A 541 -0.64 18.18 -1.00
N TRP A 542 -1.24 19.30 -1.42
CA TRP A 542 -1.47 19.59 -2.83
C TRP A 542 -0.22 20.18 -3.49
N THR A 543 -0.11 19.96 -4.79
CA THR A 543 1.01 20.40 -5.62
C THR A 543 0.48 20.99 -6.92
N ASN A 544 1.04 22.11 -7.37
CA ASN A 544 0.77 22.58 -8.74
C ASN A 544 1.20 21.48 -9.72
N ALA A 545 0.38 21.27 -10.75
CA ALA A 545 0.68 20.27 -11.76
C ALA A 545 1.92 20.71 -12.56
N VAL A 546 2.68 19.76 -13.07
CA VAL A 546 3.83 20.05 -13.95
C VAL A 546 3.62 19.32 -15.26
N GLY A 547 3.61 20.03 -16.40
CA GLY A 547 3.44 19.44 -17.72
C GLY A 547 2.77 20.36 -18.76
N SER A 548 2.62 19.87 -20.00
CA SER A 548 2.21 20.65 -21.18
C SER A 548 0.76 21.16 -21.22
N ASN A 549 -0.05 20.90 -20.18
CA ASN A 549 -1.44 21.35 -20.06
C ASN A 549 -1.66 22.31 -18.88
N ASP A 550 -0.56 22.82 -18.31
CA ASP A 550 -0.53 23.80 -17.23
C ASP A 550 0.31 24.99 -17.69
N ASP A 551 -0.34 26.15 -17.86
CA ASP A 551 0.27 27.35 -18.41
C ASP A 551 0.80 28.29 -17.30
N PHE A 552 0.21 28.24 -16.11
CA PHE A 552 0.59 29.03 -14.94
C PHE A 552 0.10 28.38 -13.65
N ASP A 553 0.66 28.80 -12.51
CA ASP A 553 0.43 28.16 -11.22
C ASP A 553 -0.75 28.75 -10.43
N TRP A 554 -1.40 27.92 -9.62
CA TRP A 554 -2.24 28.41 -8.51
C TRP A 554 -1.36 29.07 -7.45
N SER A 555 -1.86 30.15 -6.88
CA SER A 555 -1.17 30.95 -5.86
C SER A 555 -1.98 31.01 -4.57
N VAL A 556 -1.30 31.05 -3.42
CA VAL A 556 -1.94 31.27 -2.12
C VAL A 556 -2.11 32.78 -1.92
N GLY A 557 -3.35 33.22 -1.73
CA GLY A 557 -3.72 34.61 -1.52
C GLY A 557 -4.16 34.87 -0.07
N LYS A 558 -4.16 36.15 0.33
CA LYS A 558 -4.75 36.65 1.58
C LYS A 558 -5.38 38.03 1.32
N GLY A 559 -6.57 38.30 1.86
CA GLY A 559 -7.32 39.52 1.53
C GLY A 559 -7.80 39.54 0.08
N GLY A 560 -7.96 40.73 -0.53
CA GLY A 560 -8.27 40.84 -1.96
C GLY A 560 -7.07 40.45 -2.84
N THR A 561 -7.31 39.99 -4.07
CA THR A 561 -6.22 39.68 -5.02
C THR A 561 -5.50 40.98 -5.45
N GLN A 562 -4.45 40.87 -6.27
CA GLN A 562 -3.60 42.01 -6.65
C GLN A 562 -4.38 43.19 -7.25
N ARG A 563 -5.58 42.94 -7.78
CA ARG A 563 -6.57 43.98 -8.08
C ARG A 563 -7.71 43.94 -7.06
N ASN A 564 -7.99 45.11 -6.46
CA ASN A 564 -9.05 45.31 -5.46
C ASN A 564 -10.49 45.00 -5.94
N ASP A 565 -10.67 44.52 -7.18
CA ASP A 565 -11.95 44.20 -7.81
C ASP A 565 -11.97 42.82 -8.52
N ALA A 566 -10.98 41.97 -8.26
CA ALA A 566 -10.91 40.59 -8.75
C ALA A 566 -10.77 39.60 -7.57
N GLY A 567 -11.40 38.43 -7.67
CA GLY A 567 -11.32 37.38 -6.65
C GLY A 567 -12.04 37.69 -5.32
N PRO A 568 -11.91 36.80 -4.32
CA PRO A 568 -12.56 36.98 -3.01
C PRO A 568 -11.82 37.99 -2.12
N PHE A 569 -12.55 38.76 -1.32
CA PHE A 569 -11.99 39.79 -0.43
C PHE A 569 -11.46 39.25 0.91
N VAL A 570 -11.95 38.07 1.31
CA VAL A 570 -11.63 37.36 2.55
C VAL A 570 -11.66 35.86 2.25
N ASP A 571 -10.89 35.09 3.01
CA ASP A 571 -10.90 33.63 2.96
C ASP A 571 -12.25 33.06 3.44
N HIS A 572 -12.47 31.76 3.25
CA HIS A 572 -13.66 31.09 3.75
C HIS A 572 -13.48 30.54 5.18
N THR A 573 -12.28 30.04 5.52
CA THR A 573 -12.00 29.36 6.80
C THR A 573 -12.22 30.25 8.03
N TYR A 574 -11.58 31.42 8.06
CA TYR A 574 -11.64 32.42 9.13
C TYR A 574 -12.49 33.64 8.79
N GLN A 575 -12.89 33.79 7.52
CA GLN A 575 -13.74 34.87 7.02
C GLN A 575 -13.18 36.26 7.30
N ASN A 576 -11.86 36.41 7.17
CA ASN A 576 -11.20 37.69 7.42
C ASN A 576 -10.07 37.94 6.40
N LYS A 577 -9.40 39.09 6.50
CA LYS A 577 -8.32 39.46 5.56
C LYS A 577 -6.99 38.77 5.85
N THR A 578 -6.88 38.07 6.97
CA THR A 578 -5.65 37.39 7.42
C THR A 578 -5.61 35.91 7.07
N GLY A 579 -6.78 35.27 6.93
CA GLY A 579 -6.88 33.91 6.43
C GLY A 579 -6.48 33.82 4.96
N LYS A 580 -6.14 32.61 4.54
CA LYS A 580 -5.53 32.33 3.25
C LYS A 580 -6.38 31.36 2.44
N TYR A 581 -6.46 31.61 1.15
CA TYR A 581 -7.17 30.77 0.19
C TYR A 581 -6.30 30.54 -1.05
N LEU A 582 -6.70 29.62 -1.91
CA LEU A 582 -6.03 29.38 -3.17
C LEU A 582 -6.73 30.12 -4.31
N TYR A 583 -5.99 30.78 -5.20
CA TYR A 583 -6.57 31.43 -6.37
C TYR A 583 -5.69 31.31 -7.61
N ALA A 584 -6.34 31.41 -8.77
CA ALA A 584 -5.68 31.51 -10.06
C ALA A 584 -5.81 32.96 -10.58
N GLU A 585 -4.68 33.63 -10.73
CA GLU A 585 -4.57 34.99 -11.27
C GLU A 585 -4.71 34.93 -12.80
N CYS A 586 -5.85 35.39 -13.30
CA CYS A 586 -6.17 35.33 -14.73
C CYS A 586 -5.92 36.67 -15.46
N SER A 587 -5.33 37.67 -14.80
CA SER A 587 -4.95 38.93 -15.44
C SER A 587 -3.68 38.81 -16.29
N SER A 588 -2.99 39.90 -16.62
CA SER A 588 -1.82 39.85 -17.51
C SER A 588 -0.62 39.25 -16.76
N PRO A 589 0.17 38.32 -17.34
CA PRO A 589 0.32 38.01 -18.77
C PRO A 589 -0.62 36.91 -19.34
N GLN A 590 -1.55 36.37 -18.57
CA GLN A 590 -2.40 35.26 -19.00
C GLN A 590 -3.37 35.66 -20.12
N SER A 591 -3.66 34.70 -21.00
CA SER A 591 -4.54 34.84 -22.17
C SER A 591 -5.73 33.88 -22.09
N LEU A 592 -6.73 34.13 -22.93
CA LEU A 592 -7.90 33.26 -23.03
C LEU A 592 -7.49 31.79 -23.23
N GLY A 593 -8.02 30.93 -22.37
CA GLY A 593 -7.80 29.50 -22.48
C GLY A 593 -6.59 29.00 -21.70
N ASN A 594 -5.78 29.89 -21.11
CA ASN A 594 -4.71 29.45 -20.23
C ASN A 594 -5.24 28.69 -19.02
N VAL A 595 -4.50 27.66 -18.62
CA VAL A 595 -4.91 26.72 -17.58
C VAL A 595 -3.95 26.80 -16.39
N ALA A 596 -4.52 26.82 -15.19
CA ALA A 596 -3.81 26.54 -13.95
C ALA A 596 -4.40 25.30 -13.29
N SER A 597 -3.55 24.36 -12.88
CA SER A 597 -3.96 23.04 -12.40
C SER A 597 -3.25 22.72 -11.09
N ILE A 598 -4.02 22.36 -10.07
CA ILE A 598 -3.49 21.83 -8.81
C ILE A 598 -3.91 20.37 -8.65
N ARG A 599 -3.00 19.54 -8.12
CA ARG A 599 -3.13 18.09 -8.03
C ARG A 599 -2.96 17.60 -6.60
N SER A 600 -3.84 16.70 -6.17
CA SER A 600 -3.75 16.04 -4.86
C SER A 600 -2.62 15.00 -4.80
N THR A 601 -2.31 14.54 -3.59
CA THR A 601 -1.65 13.25 -3.38
C THR A 601 -2.49 12.10 -3.92
N ARG A 602 -1.91 10.90 -3.99
CA ARG A 602 -2.60 9.70 -4.44
C ARG A 602 -3.54 9.20 -3.34
N LEU A 603 -4.84 9.18 -3.65
CA LEU A 603 -5.92 8.76 -2.78
C LEU A 603 -6.25 7.27 -3.01
N ALA A 604 -6.72 6.61 -1.96
CA ALA A 604 -7.07 5.19 -1.96
C ALA A 604 -8.30 4.89 -2.84
N PRO A 605 -8.45 3.68 -3.40
CA PRO A 605 -9.68 3.25 -4.06
C PRO A 605 -10.91 3.47 -3.17
N THR A 606 -12.04 3.78 -3.78
CA THR A 606 -13.27 4.11 -3.05
C THR A 606 -14.49 3.74 -3.89
N ASN A 607 -15.57 3.30 -3.23
CA ASN A 607 -16.87 3.11 -3.88
C ASN A 607 -17.80 4.31 -3.69
N GLY A 608 -17.34 5.39 -3.04
CA GLY A 608 -18.18 6.54 -2.77
C GLY A 608 -17.63 7.52 -1.74
N THR A 609 -16.50 8.16 -2.05
CA THR A 609 -15.91 9.26 -1.27
C THR A 609 -16.57 10.59 -1.65
N CYS A 610 -16.93 11.40 -0.66
CA CYS A 610 -17.41 12.75 -0.91
C CYS A 610 -16.26 13.76 -0.95
N VAL A 611 -16.16 14.53 -2.03
CA VAL A 611 -15.24 15.67 -2.14
C VAL A 611 -16.05 16.96 -2.08
N GLY A 612 -15.77 17.79 -1.08
CA GLY A 612 -16.30 19.13 -0.92
C GLY A 612 -15.20 20.19 -1.06
N PHE A 613 -15.54 21.38 -1.54
CA PHE A 613 -14.65 22.54 -1.57
C PHE A 613 -15.48 23.81 -1.72
N TRP A 614 -14.99 24.93 -1.19
CA TRP A 614 -15.60 26.23 -1.41
C TRP A 614 -14.97 26.90 -2.61
N TYR A 615 -15.78 27.55 -3.44
CA TYR A 615 -15.31 28.28 -4.62
C TYR A 615 -15.88 29.69 -4.68
N HIS A 616 -15.10 30.60 -5.24
CA HIS A 616 -15.48 31.98 -5.52
C HIS A 616 -15.22 32.28 -7.00
N MET A 617 -16.27 32.67 -7.73
CA MET A 617 -16.24 32.92 -9.18
C MET A 617 -17.04 34.19 -9.48
N ASP A 618 -16.46 35.35 -9.22
CA ASP A 618 -17.10 36.66 -9.42
C ASP A 618 -16.20 37.61 -10.21
N GLY A 619 -16.78 38.28 -11.21
CA GLY A 619 -16.06 39.17 -12.09
C GLY A 619 -16.59 39.15 -13.52
N ASP A 620 -16.02 40.01 -14.36
CA ASP A 620 -16.35 40.07 -15.78
C ASP A 620 -15.50 39.07 -16.56
N HIS A 621 -16.13 38.31 -17.46
CA HIS A 621 -15.47 37.32 -18.31
C HIS A 621 -14.82 36.16 -17.55
N ILE A 622 -15.38 35.78 -16.38
CA ILE A 622 -14.96 34.61 -15.59
C ILE A 622 -14.88 33.36 -16.47
N GLY A 623 -13.79 32.63 -16.28
CA GLY A 623 -13.44 31.44 -17.02
C GLY A 623 -14.23 30.19 -16.62
N LYS A 624 -13.53 29.07 -16.47
CA LYS A 624 -14.09 27.77 -16.06
C LYS A 624 -13.34 27.25 -14.85
N LEU A 625 -14.06 26.64 -13.92
CA LEU A 625 -13.51 25.83 -12.83
C LEU A 625 -13.96 24.38 -13.05
N SER A 626 -13.04 23.43 -12.96
CA SER A 626 -13.37 22.00 -13.11
C SER A 626 -12.56 21.10 -12.21
N VAL A 627 -13.18 20.02 -11.74
CA VAL A 627 -12.53 18.94 -11.00
C VAL A 627 -12.52 17.70 -11.87
N SER A 628 -11.37 17.05 -11.96
CA SER A 628 -11.18 15.80 -12.69
C SER A 628 -10.51 14.75 -11.82
N VAL A 629 -10.77 13.49 -12.14
CA VAL A 629 -10.17 12.34 -11.46
C VAL A 629 -9.14 11.74 -12.39
N HIS A 630 -7.90 11.60 -11.93
CA HIS A 630 -6.83 10.99 -12.70
C HIS A 630 -6.44 9.65 -12.09
N VAL A 631 -6.52 8.59 -12.90
CA VAL A 631 -5.99 7.27 -12.58
C VAL A 631 -4.82 7.01 -13.52
N LYS A 632 -3.76 6.37 -13.01
CA LYS A 632 -2.56 6.09 -13.80
C LYS A 632 -2.91 5.23 -15.02
N GLY A 633 -2.47 5.67 -16.21
CA GLY A 633 -2.77 5.00 -17.48
C GLY A 633 -4.15 5.32 -18.06
N SER A 634 -4.99 6.11 -17.39
CA SER A 634 -6.29 6.53 -17.91
C SER A 634 -6.30 8.01 -18.32
N ARG A 635 -7.26 8.41 -19.17
CA ARG A 635 -7.62 9.82 -19.32
C ARG A 635 -8.22 10.34 -18.01
N SER A 636 -8.10 11.64 -17.75
CA SER A 636 -8.64 12.31 -16.55
C SER A 636 -10.05 12.87 -16.82
N PRO A 637 -11.15 12.13 -16.60
CA PRO A 637 -12.49 12.66 -16.81
C PRO A 637 -12.77 13.85 -15.90
N VAL A 638 -13.36 14.90 -16.47
CA VAL A 638 -13.95 16.01 -15.70
C VAL A 638 -15.26 15.55 -15.11
N ILE A 639 -15.33 15.53 -13.78
CA ILE A 639 -16.49 15.05 -13.01
C ILE A 639 -17.36 16.21 -12.52
N TRP A 640 -16.78 17.38 -12.29
CA TRP A 640 -17.46 18.60 -11.83
C TRP A 640 -16.97 19.80 -12.63
N LYS A 641 -17.86 20.70 -13.05
CA LYS A 641 -17.49 21.88 -13.85
C LYS A 641 -18.52 23.01 -13.79
N LEU A 642 -18.02 24.23 -13.60
CA LEU A 642 -18.78 25.47 -13.79
C LEU A 642 -18.07 26.42 -14.75
N LYS A 643 -18.84 27.34 -15.35
CA LYS A 643 -18.35 28.38 -16.27
C LYS A 643 -19.03 29.71 -15.98
N GLY A 644 -18.28 30.80 -16.12
CA GLY A 644 -18.81 32.16 -16.00
C GLY A 644 -19.12 32.55 -14.56
N ARG A 645 -19.66 33.75 -14.40
CA ARG A 645 -19.95 34.35 -13.11
C ARG A 645 -20.94 33.51 -12.30
N GLN A 646 -20.57 33.16 -11.07
CA GLN A 646 -21.42 32.46 -10.09
C GLN A 646 -21.85 33.37 -8.93
N GLY A 647 -21.27 34.55 -8.79
CA GLY A 647 -21.63 35.57 -7.79
C GLY A 647 -20.53 35.80 -6.75
N HIS A 648 -20.66 36.89 -6.00
CA HIS A 648 -19.67 37.47 -5.08
C HIS A 648 -19.48 36.74 -3.73
N LYS A 649 -20.09 35.56 -3.57
CA LYS A 649 -20.03 34.79 -2.32
C LYS A 649 -19.23 33.52 -2.54
N TRP A 650 -18.63 33.02 -1.47
CA TRP A 650 -18.16 31.64 -1.42
C TRP A 650 -19.36 30.70 -1.56
N ASN A 651 -19.25 29.75 -2.50
CA ASN A 651 -20.27 28.75 -2.77
C ASN A 651 -19.69 27.35 -2.58
N LEU A 652 -20.52 26.41 -2.10
CA LEU A 652 -20.10 25.03 -1.91
C LEU A 652 -20.15 24.26 -3.25
N GLY A 653 -19.01 23.71 -3.62
CA GLY A 653 -18.84 22.67 -4.63
C GLY A 653 -18.75 21.31 -3.95
N GLN A 654 -19.47 20.30 -4.46
CA GLN A 654 -19.46 18.97 -3.88
C GLN A 654 -19.67 17.89 -4.95
N ILE A 655 -18.98 16.76 -4.84
CA ILE A 655 -19.17 15.61 -5.73
C ILE A 655 -18.70 14.29 -5.10
N SER A 656 -19.43 13.20 -5.38
CA SER A 656 -18.98 11.83 -5.07
C SER A 656 -18.00 11.30 -6.09
N ILE A 657 -17.01 10.55 -5.60
CA ILE A 657 -16.01 9.86 -6.39
C ILE A 657 -16.08 8.37 -6.09
N ALA A 658 -16.09 7.57 -7.15
CA ALA A 658 -15.92 6.13 -7.10
C ALA A 658 -14.78 5.75 -8.04
N SER A 659 -13.83 4.97 -7.55
CA SER A 659 -12.67 4.49 -8.29
C SER A 659 -12.18 3.18 -7.69
N ALA A 660 -12.13 2.12 -8.50
CA ALA A 660 -11.55 0.82 -8.12
C ALA A 660 -10.01 0.85 -8.02
N LEU A 661 -9.39 1.93 -8.52
CA LEU A 661 -7.96 2.14 -8.51
C LEU A 661 -7.60 3.39 -7.71
N HIS A 662 -6.35 3.45 -7.24
CA HIS A 662 -5.83 4.65 -6.62
C HIS A 662 -5.86 5.82 -7.62
N TYR A 663 -6.32 6.98 -7.15
CA TYR A 663 -6.59 8.13 -8.01
C TYR A 663 -5.99 9.42 -7.45
N ARG A 664 -5.92 10.45 -8.27
CA ARG A 664 -5.60 11.83 -7.86
C ARG A 664 -6.73 12.75 -8.30
N LEU A 665 -6.95 13.81 -7.56
CA LEU A 665 -7.82 14.91 -7.96
C LEU A 665 -6.98 15.94 -8.69
N LEU A 666 -7.50 16.48 -9.79
CA LEU A 666 -6.98 17.69 -10.42
C LEU A 666 -8.08 18.74 -10.42
N ILE A 667 -7.78 19.92 -9.87
CA ILE A 667 -8.64 21.08 -9.89
C ILE A 667 -8.02 22.09 -10.85
N ASN A 668 -8.74 22.37 -11.94
CA ASN A 668 -8.25 23.19 -13.04
C ASN A 668 -9.10 24.46 -13.17
N VAL A 669 -8.44 25.59 -13.32
CA VAL A 669 -9.01 26.85 -13.81
C VAL A 669 -8.62 27.03 -15.27
N THR A 670 -9.57 27.48 -16.10
CA THR A 670 -9.30 27.96 -17.45
C THR A 670 -9.67 29.44 -17.54
N CYS A 671 -8.73 30.32 -17.81
CA CYS A 671 -8.97 31.76 -17.87
C CYS A 671 -9.91 32.15 -19.02
N GLY A 672 -10.76 33.15 -18.76
CA GLY A 672 -11.69 33.72 -19.73
C GLY A 672 -11.10 34.90 -20.51
N LYS A 673 -11.93 35.62 -21.29
CA LYS A 673 -11.51 36.78 -22.09
C LYS A 673 -11.53 38.06 -21.24
N GLY A 674 -10.59 38.28 -20.32
CA GLY A 674 -10.55 39.54 -19.56
C GLY A 674 -9.65 39.52 -18.33
N LEU A 675 -9.41 40.71 -17.76
CA LEU A 675 -8.47 40.94 -16.65
C LEU A 675 -9.10 40.80 -15.25
N LYS A 676 -10.39 40.51 -15.13
CA LYS A 676 -11.13 40.35 -13.84
C LYS A 676 -11.65 38.91 -13.69
N GLY A 677 -10.79 37.96 -14.01
CA GLY A 677 -11.14 36.56 -14.23
C GLY A 677 -10.82 35.62 -13.07
N ASP A 678 -10.34 36.14 -11.94
CA ASP A 678 -9.77 35.32 -10.87
C ASP A 678 -10.80 34.37 -10.26
N ILE A 679 -10.36 33.14 -10.05
CA ILE A 679 -11.16 32.08 -9.44
C ILE A 679 -10.44 31.62 -8.17
N GLY A 680 -11.15 31.70 -7.05
CA GLY A 680 -10.68 31.24 -5.75
C GLY A 680 -11.30 29.90 -5.36
N ILE A 681 -10.53 29.08 -4.65
CA ILE A 681 -11.02 27.90 -3.93
C ILE A 681 -10.48 27.90 -2.49
N ASP A 682 -11.24 27.29 -1.60
CA ASP A 682 -10.87 27.17 -0.19
C ASP A 682 -11.51 25.93 0.46
N ASP A 683 -11.03 25.54 1.65
CA ASP A 683 -11.61 24.48 2.48
C ASP A 683 -11.96 23.19 1.69
N VAL A 684 -10.94 22.59 1.06
CA VAL A 684 -11.08 21.31 0.36
C VAL A 684 -11.20 20.20 1.40
N ILE A 685 -12.22 19.37 1.28
CA ILE A 685 -12.54 18.26 2.17
C ILE A 685 -12.73 16.98 1.34
N VAL A 686 -12.03 15.90 1.69
CA VAL A 686 -12.23 14.56 1.15
C VAL A 686 -12.69 13.66 2.30
N ASP A 687 -13.99 13.37 2.32
CA ASP A 687 -14.65 12.55 3.32
C ASP A 687 -14.87 11.14 2.76
N ASN A 688 -14.10 10.18 3.27
CA ASN A 688 -14.13 8.78 2.84
C ASN A 688 -15.24 7.95 3.50
N THR A 689 -16.02 8.54 4.41
CA THR A 689 -17.04 7.80 5.18
C THR A 689 -18.40 7.76 4.49
N GLN A 690 -18.65 8.68 3.56
CA GLN A 690 -19.96 8.84 2.93
C GLN A 690 -19.85 9.36 1.49
N SER A 691 -20.87 9.03 0.71
CA SER A 691 -21.13 9.65 -0.59
C SER A 691 -22.04 10.87 -0.43
N CYS A 692 -21.99 11.76 -1.42
CA CYS A 692 -22.79 12.98 -1.45
C CYS A 692 -23.36 13.33 -2.83
N SER A 693 -24.40 14.15 -2.82
CA SER A 693 -24.97 14.72 -4.04
C SER A 693 -24.09 15.82 -4.62
N VAL A 694 -24.23 16.06 -5.92
CA VAL A 694 -23.44 17.09 -6.57
C VAL A 694 -24.02 18.47 -6.31
N LEU A 695 -23.18 19.39 -5.83
CA LEU A 695 -23.52 20.78 -5.63
C LEU A 695 -22.59 21.71 -6.42
N PRO A 696 -23.12 22.79 -7.03
CA PRO A 696 -24.53 22.96 -7.37
C PRO A 696 -24.95 21.92 -8.43
N LYS A 697 -26.24 21.56 -8.50
CA LYS A 697 -26.73 20.52 -9.46
C LYS A 697 -26.27 20.75 -10.91
N LYS A 698 -26.20 22.02 -11.33
CA LYS A 698 -25.73 22.45 -12.67
C LYS A 698 -24.24 22.16 -12.95
N ALA A 699 -23.47 21.68 -11.96
CA ALA A 699 -22.04 21.44 -12.08
C ALA A 699 -21.67 20.09 -12.71
N VAL A 700 -22.62 19.19 -12.95
CA VAL A 700 -22.41 17.99 -13.77
C VAL A 700 -23.26 18.09 -15.03
N GLN A 701 -22.66 17.81 -16.18
CA GLN A 701 -23.41 17.69 -17.43
C GLN A 701 -24.27 16.42 -17.38
N GLU A 702 -25.59 16.59 -17.29
CA GLU A 702 -26.59 15.54 -17.08
C GLU A 702 -26.54 14.45 -18.17
N TRP A 703 -26.41 13.19 -17.74
CA TRP A 703 -26.59 12.01 -18.57
C TRP A 703 -27.99 11.45 -18.30
N HIS A 704 -28.85 11.41 -19.31
CA HIS A 704 -30.19 10.83 -19.18
C HIS A 704 -30.15 9.35 -19.54
N LEU A 705 -30.59 8.47 -18.63
CA LEU A 705 -30.72 7.03 -18.88
C LEU A 705 -31.83 6.79 -19.92
N ILE A 706 -31.49 6.18 -21.06
CA ILE A 706 -32.44 5.90 -22.13
C ILE A 706 -32.69 4.41 -22.34
N PHE A 707 -31.82 3.54 -21.83
CA PHE A 707 -32.03 2.09 -21.88
C PHE A 707 -31.34 1.40 -20.72
N LEU A 708 -32.01 0.39 -20.18
CA LEU A 708 -31.50 -0.49 -19.15
C LEU A 708 -31.77 -1.94 -19.54
N GLY A 709 -30.72 -2.68 -19.87
CA GLY A 709 -30.75 -4.12 -20.12
C GLY A 709 -30.41 -4.93 -18.88
N LYS A 710 -31.10 -6.06 -18.67
CA LYS A 710 -30.87 -7.01 -17.56
C LYS A 710 -30.47 -8.38 -18.10
N SER A 711 -29.35 -8.92 -17.63
CA SER A 711 -28.91 -10.25 -18.06
C SER A 711 -29.90 -11.33 -17.57
N GLY A 712 -29.98 -12.45 -18.29
CA GLY A 712 -30.76 -13.63 -17.88
C GLY A 712 -32.30 -13.51 -17.92
N ASN A 713 -32.87 -12.35 -18.26
CA ASN A 713 -34.32 -12.12 -18.29
C ASN A 713 -35.06 -12.81 -19.47
N GLY A 714 -34.37 -13.53 -20.37
CA GLY A 714 -34.99 -14.30 -21.48
C GLY A 714 -35.53 -13.45 -22.65
N ASP A 715 -35.78 -12.17 -22.44
CA ASP A 715 -36.19 -11.20 -23.45
C ASP A 715 -34.99 -10.73 -24.30
N SER A 716 -35.18 -10.60 -25.62
CA SER A 716 -34.13 -10.12 -26.53
C SER A 716 -33.86 -8.61 -26.36
N ILE A 717 -32.58 -8.25 -26.21
CA ILE A 717 -32.10 -6.86 -26.24
C ILE A 717 -32.35 -6.24 -27.61
N TYR A 718 -32.10 -7.00 -28.68
CA TYR A 718 -32.25 -6.51 -30.04
C TYR A 718 -33.69 -6.07 -30.30
N ASP A 719 -34.64 -6.93 -29.99
CA ASP A 719 -36.06 -6.66 -30.18
C ASP A 719 -36.51 -5.46 -29.35
N LYS A 720 -36.09 -5.40 -28.08
CA LYS A 720 -36.45 -4.29 -27.19
C LYS A 720 -35.86 -2.96 -27.68
N TRP A 721 -34.62 -2.94 -28.14
CA TRP A 721 -33.95 -1.75 -28.65
C TRP A 721 -34.56 -1.29 -29.98
N ARG A 722 -34.73 -2.21 -30.94
CA ARG A 722 -35.08 -1.90 -32.35
C ARG A 722 -36.56 -1.69 -32.62
N LYS A 723 -37.46 -2.45 -31.98
CA LYS A 723 -38.89 -2.34 -32.29
C LYS A 723 -39.40 -0.97 -31.87
N GLN A 724 -39.96 -0.23 -32.83
CA GLN A 724 -40.79 0.94 -32.55
C GLN A 724 -42.02 0.43 -31.84
N THR A 725 -42.13 0.68 -30.54
CA THR A 725 -43.34 0.33 -29.80
C THR A 725 -44.34 1.47 -30.01
N PRO A 726 -45.52 1.25 -30.62
CA PRO A 726 -46.53 2.29 -30.72
C PRO A 726 -46.96 2.66 -29.30
N SER A 727 -46.65 3.86 -28.84
CA SER A 727 -47.36 4.60 -27.77
C SER A 727 -48.01 3.75 -26.65
N ILE A 728 -47.24 2.89 -25.96
CA ILE A 728 -47.69 2.15 -24.75
C ILE A 728 -47.00 2.69 -23.47
N CYS A 729 -46.12 3.70 -23.56
CA CYS A 729 -45.59 4.36 -22.36
C CYS A 729 -46.59 5.29 -21.65
N THR A 730 -47.89 5.04 -21.80
CA THR A 730 -48.95 5.66 -20.99
C THR A 730 -49.39 4.79 -19.81
N ILE A 731 -49.13 3.46 -19.78
CA ILE A 731 -49.70 2.57 -18.71
C ILE A 731 -48.78 1.42 -18.21
N SER A 732 -47.58 1.18 -18.74
CA SER A 732 -46.79 -0.04 -18.43
C SER A 732 -45.63 0.14 -17.41
N LYS A 733 -45.46 -0.82 -16.47
CA LYS A 733 -44.37 -0.93 -15.47
C LYS A 733 -42.94 -1.09 -16.06
N ASN A 734 -42.79 -1.07 -17.39
CA ASN A 734 -41.54 -1.40 -18.11
C ASN A 734 -41.00 -0.26 -19.01
N CYS A 735 -41.34 1.01 -18.73
CA CYS A 735 -40.81 2.20 -19.41
C CYS A 735 -39.93 3.05 -18.48
N LEU A 736 -38.90 3.71 -19.02
CA LEU A 736 -38.18 4.78 -18.31
C LEU A 736 -38.94 6.11 -18.54
N PRO A 737 -39.38 6.83 -17.49
CA PRO A 737 -39.90 8.18 -17.65
C PRO A 737 -38.87 9.10 -18.32
N GLU A 738 -39.36 9.95 -19.22
CA GLU A 738 -38.53 10.84 -20.05
C GLU A 738 -37.89 11.99 -19.24
N ASN A 739 -38.47 12.32 -18.08
CA ASN A 739 -38.15 13.52 -17.30
C ASN A 739 -37.72 13.25 -15.85
N GLU A 740 -37.47 12.00 -15.46
CA GLU A 740 -37.01 11.69 -14.09
C GLU A 740 -35.54 11.25 -14.09
N GLU A 741 -34.78 11.73 -13.12
CA GLU A 741 -33.44 11.24 -12.81
C GLU A 741 -33.55 9.84 -12.18
N ILE A 742 -33.40 8.82 -13.00
CA ILE A 742 -33.45 7.44 -12.54
C ILE A 742 -32.03 6.95 -12.27
N SER A 743 -31.72 6.74 -11.00
CA SER A 743 -30.53 5.98 -10.61
C SER A 743 -30.67 4.54 -11.11
N ILE A 744 -29.69 4.08 -11.89
CA ILE A 744 -29.57 2.72 -12.45
C ILE A 744 -29.77 1.65 -11.35
N PHE A 745 -29.34 1.94 -10.11
CA PHE A 745 -29.40 1.02 -8.98
C PHE A 745 -30.70 1.06 -8.17
N ASN A 746 -31.54 2.07 -8.38
CA ASN A 746 -32.85 2.19 -7.71
C ASN A 746 -33.99 1.58 -8.53
N VAL A 747 -33.70 1.12 -9.75
CA VAL A 747 -34.66 0.44 -10.61
C VAL A 747 -34.86 -1.00 -10.14
N LYS A 748 -35.98 -1.27 -9.47
CA LYS A 748 -36.36 -2.63 -8.99
C LYS A 748 -36.86 -3.58 -10.10
N SER A 749 -36.85 -3.16 -11.37
CA SER A 749 -37.35 -3.98 -12.48
C SER A 749 -36.35 -5.09 -12.86
N LYS A 750 -36.89 -6.30 -13.06
CA LYS A 750 -36.16 -7.43 -13.65
C LYS A 750 -36.20 -7.43 -15.18
N HIS A 751 -37.01 -6.55 -15.79
CA HIS A 751 -37.17 -6.45 -17.23
C HIS A 751 -36.27 -5.38 -17.84
N HIS A 752 -36.04 -5.48 -19.16
CA HIS A 752 -35.42 -4.40 -19.93
C HIS A 752 -36.32 -3.16 -19.96
N LEU A 753 -35.73 -1.99 -19.74
CA LEU A 753 -36.42 -0.71 -19.81
C LEU A 753 -35.92 0.13 -20.97
N LYS A 754 -36.83 0.83 -21.65
CA LYS A 754 -36.56 1.67 -22.82
C LYS A 754 -37.27 3.02 -22.66
N SER A 755 -36.56 4.09 -23.04
CA SER A 755 -37.08 5.46 -23.08
C SER A 755 -37.66 5.79 -24.47
N PRO A 756 -38.70 6.64 -24.56
CA PRO A 756 -39.22 7.19 -25.82
C PRO A 756 -38.17 7.95 -26.65
N ILE A 757 -37.10 8.47 -26.02
CA ILE A 757 -35.98 9.16 -26.70
C ILE A 757 -35.35 8.26 -27.78
N ILE A 758 -35.31 6.95 -27.56
CA ILE A 758 -34.74 5.99 -28.53
C ILE A 758 -35.56 5.94 -29.82
N ASP A 759 -36.89 6.03 -29.71
CA ASP A 759 -37.79 6.01 -30.86
C ASP A 759 -37.86 7.39 -31.55
N ASN A 760 -37.62 8.46 -30.79
CA ASN A 760 -37.60 9.86 -31.26
C ASN A 760 -36.17 10.43 -31.43
N TRP A 761 -35.20 9.57 -31.74
CA TRP A 761 -33.77 9.94 -31.72
C TRP A 761 -33.45 11.19 -32.56
N ALA A 762 -34.01 11.26 -33.78
CA ALA A 762 -33.74 12.34 -34.73
C ALA A 762 -34.21 13.73 -34.23
N THR A 763 -35.25 13.78 -33.39
CA THR A 763 -35.78 15.04 -32.84
C THR A 763 -35.29 15.32 -31.41
N SER A 764 -34.51 14.40 -30.82
CA SER A 764 -34.06 14.48 -29.43
C SER A 764 -32.74 15.25 -29.24
N ASN A 765 -32.15 15.78 -30.32
CA ASN A 765 -30.91 16.58 -30.28
C ASN A 765 -29.79 15.93 -29.47
N ILE A 766 -29.45 14.67 -29.77
CA ILE A 766 -28.42 13.93 -29.03
C ILE A 766 -27.04 14.48 -29.37
N LYS A 767 -26.26 14.79 -28.32
CA LYS A 767 -24.88 15.28 -28.41
C LYS A 767 -23.86 14.17 -28.17
N GLN A 768 -24.09 13.36 -27.14
CA GLN A 768 -23.22 12.24 -26.81
C GLN A 768 -24.05 11.05 -26.36
N VAL A 769 -23.57 9.84 -26.61
CA VAL A 769 -24.15 8.59 -26.12
C VAL A 769 -23.12 7.90 -25.24
N LYS A 770 -23.53 7.39 -24.08
CA LYS A 770 -22.68 6.59 -23.20
C LYS A 770 -23.26 5.20 -23.02
N LEU A 771 -22.44 4.17 -23.20
CA LEU A 771 -22.76 2.76 -22.96
C LEU A 771 -21.90 2.25 -21.81
N GLU A 772 -22.53 1.63 -20.81
CA GLU A 772 -21.85 1.11 -19.62
C GLU A 772 -22.34 -0.30 -19.25
N LEU A 773 -21.46 -1.10 -18.66
CA LEU A 773 -21.78 -2.38 -18.05
C LEU A 773 -21.49 -2.37 -16.56
N TYR A 774 -22.35 -3.06 -15.80
CA TYR A 774 -22.23 -3.19 -14.35
C TYR A 774 -22.32 -4.65 -13.92
N LYS A 775 -21.39 -5.09 -13.06
CA LYS A 775 -21.42 -6.37 -12.34
C LYS A 775 -21.54 -6.08 -10.85
N GLU A 776 -22.56 -6.60 -10.18
CA GLU A 776 -22.80 -6.36 -8.74
C GLU A 776 -22.80 -4.88 -8.33
N LYS A 777 -23.35 -4.01 -9.21
CA LYS A 777 -23.37 -2.54 -9.08
C LYS A 777 -22.02 -1.84 -9.30
N VAL A 778 -20.94 -2.57 -9.58
CA VAL A 778 -19.63 -2.02 -9.94
C VAL A 778 -19.56 -1.80 -11.45
N LEU A 779 -19.11 -0.61 -11.88
CA LEU A 779 -18.88 -0.30 -13.29
C LEU A 779 -17.68 -1.12 -13.79
N VAL A 780 -17.89 -1.92 -14.85
CA VAL A 780 -16.85 -2.82 -15.40
C VAL A 780 -16.44 -2.46 -16.83
N MET A 781 -17.25 -1.68 -17.55
CA MET A 781 -16.93 -1.19 -18.89
C MET A 781 -17.68 0.12 -19.18
N SER A 782 -17.05 1.06 -19.89
CA SER A 782 -17.67 2.33 -20.31
C SER A 782 -17.17 2.75 -21.69
N MET A 783 -18.07 3.16 -22.58
CA MET A 783 -17.77 3.73 -23.90
C MET A 783 -18.64 4.98 -24.13
N ILE A 784 -18.04 6.04 -24.68
CA ILE A 784 -18.70 7.30 -25.02
C ILE A 784 -18.56 7.53 -26.52
N PHE A 785 -19.67 7.89 -27.16
CA PHE A 785 -19.78 8.14 -28.58
C PHE A 785 -20.31 9.55 -28.85
N ASP A 786 -19.93 10.11 -29.99
CA ASP A 786 -20.57 11.26 -30.59
C ASP A 786 -21.96 10.85 -31.07
N GLY A 787 -22.98 11.54 -30.56
CA GLY A 787 -24.37 11.32 -30.93
C GLY A 787 -24.90 12.34 -31.93
N THR A 788 -24.08 13.30 -32.35
CA THR A 788 -24.51 14.35 -33.28
C THR A 788 -24.73 13.77 -34.67
N ASN A 789 -25.88 14.09 -35.28
CA ASN A 789 -26.27 13.59 -36.61
C ASN A 789 -26.33 12.05 -36.72
N THR A 790 -26.51 11.35 -35.60
CA THR A 790 -26.71 9.90 -35.59
C THR A 790 -28.20 9.54 -35.49
N ASN A 791 -28.53 8.27 -35.71
CA ASN A 791 -29.78 7.65 -35.32
C ASN A 791 -29.53 6.63 -34.20
N ASN A 792 -30.56 5.95 -33.73
CA ASN A 792 -30.51 4.96 -32.64
C ASN A 792 -29.73 3.67 -32.96
N ILE A 793 -29.14 3.54 -34.16
CA ILE A 793 -28.35 2.38 -34.58
C ILE A 793 -26.91 2.78 -34.94
N ASN A 794 -26.73 3.81 -35.77
CA ASN A 794 -25.42 4.14 -36.35
C ASN A 794 -24.49 4.94 -35.40
N TRP A 795 -24.99 5.36 -34.23
CA TRP A 795 -24.16 5.99 -33.20
C TRP A 795 -23.07 5.04 -32.70
N PHE A 796 -23.36 3.73 -32.63
CA PHE A 796 -22.42 2.71 -32.18
C PHE A 796 -21.46 2.32 -33.30
N SER A 797 -20.43 3.15 -33.47
CA SER A 797 -19.45 3.03 -34.55
C SER A 797 -18.07 3.50 -34.07
N SER A 798 -17.00 2.92 -34.62
CA SER A 798 -15.63 3.34 -34.34
C SER A 798 -15.41 4.81 -34.71
N LYS A 799 -16.06 5.32 -35.76
CA LYS A 799 -15.97 6.72 -36.19
C LYS A 799 -16.54 7.71 -35.17
N ASN A 800 -17.51 7.26 -34.39
CA ASN A 800 -18.17 8.08 -33.39
C ASN A 800 -17.55 7.87 -32.01
N LEU A 801 -16.63 6.93 -31.81
CA LEU A 801 -16.08 6.64 -30.49
C LEU A 801 -15.22 7.81 -29.99
N ILE A 802 -15.68 8.47 -28.93
CA ILE A 802 -14.98 9.57 -28.25
C ILE A 802 -14.07 9.01 -27.14
N ASN A 803 -14.59 8.07 -26.34
CA ASN A 803 -13.90 7.53 -25.18
C ASN A 803 -14.25 6.05 -24.96
N SER A 804 -13.33 5.25 -24.42
CA SER A 804 -13.53 3.84 -24.10
C SER A 804 -12.71 3.47 -22.86
N SER A 805 -13.15 2.46 -22.11
CA SER A 805 -12.38 1.81 -21.04
C SER A 805 -11.29 0.87 -21.57
N TYR A 806 -11.21 0.67 -22.89
CA TYR A 806 -10.20 -0.16 -23.55
C TYR A 806 -9.26 0.71 -24.40
N ASP A 807 -7.96 0.62 -24.11
CA ASP A 807 -6.93 1.45 -24.74
C ASP A 807 -6.60 0.99 -26.17
N ASP A 808 -6.73 -0.31 -26.44
CA ASP A 808 -6.45 -0.95 -27.72
C ASP A 808 -7.65 -0.99 -28.68
N LEU A 809 -8.77 -0.35 -28.30
CA LEU A 809 -9.97 -0.24 -29.14
C LEU A 809 -9.84 0.87 -30.21
N TYR A 810 -8.75 1.63 -30.21
CA TYR A 810 -8.45 2.68 -31.18
C TYR A 810 -7.44 2.17 -32.24
N GLY A 811 -7.92 1.76 -33.42
CA GLY A 811 -7.03 1.35 -34.54
C GLY A 811 -7.72 0.65 -35.71
N ASP A 812 -6.96 0.44 -36.80
CA ASP A 812 -7.40 -0.32 -37.97
C ASP A 812 -7.66 -1.80 -37.60
N GLY A 813 -8.84 -2.30 -37.99
CA GLY A 813 -9.27 -3.69 -37.71
C GLY A 813 -10.21 -3.86 -36.51
N CYS A 814 -10.67 -2.78 -35.86
CA CYS A 814 -11.74 -2.85 -34.86
C CYS A 814 -13.12 -2.64 -35.52
N PHE A 815 -14.00 -3.62 -35.39
CA PHE A 815 -15.33 -3.59 -35.99
C PHE A 815 -16.42 -3.40 -34.92
N PHE A 816 -17.27 -2.41 -35.16
CA PHE A 816 -18.48 -2.15 -34.37
C PHE A 816 -19.68 -2.63 -35.17
N LYS A 817 -20.52 -3.46 -34.56
CA LYS A 817 -21.69 -4.01 -35.24
C LYS A 817 -22.91 -4.03 -34.34
N TYR A 818 -24.02 -3.52 -34.89
CA TYR A 818 -25.36 -3.69 -34.34
C TYR A 818 -26.25 -4.44 -35.34
N GLN A 819 -26.46 -5.75 -35.15
CA GLN A 819 -27.27 -6.56 -36.06
C GLN A 819 -27.68 -7.90 -35.43
N LEU A 820 -28.95 -8.28 -35.59
CA LEU A 820 -29.40 -9.66 -35.38
C LEU A 820 -29.10 -10.50 -36.63
N ASN A 821 -28.35 -11.59 -36.47
CA ASN A 821 -28.15 -12.58 -37.52
C ASN A 821 -29.10 -13.77 -37.27
N LEU A 822 -29.69 -14.35 -38.33
CA LEU A 822 -30.54 -15.55 -38.23
C LEU A 822 -29.81 -16.74 -37.59
N TRP A 823 -28.49 -16.76 -37.68
CA TRP A 823 -27.62 -17.81 -37.14
C TRP A 823 -27.00 -17.45 -35.79
N TYR A 824 -26.84 -16.16 -35.50
CA TYR A 824 -26.18 -15.67 -34.28
C TYR A 824 -26.97 -14.50 -33.68
N ALA A 825 -27.53 -14.70 -32.49
CA ALA A 825 -28.32 -13.70 -31.81
C ALA A 825 -27.41 -12.77 -31.00
N TYR A 826 -27.03 -11.62 -31.55
CA TYR A 826 -26.35 -10.55 -30.82
C TYR A 826 -26.94 -9.19 -31.15
N SER A 827 -26.73 -8.24 -30.23
CA SER A 827 -27.24 -6.87 -30.36
C SER A 827 -26.12 -5.88 -30.59
N PHE A 828 -25.18 -5.74 -29.65
CA PHE A 828 -24.04 -4.83 -29.76
C PHE A 828 -22.75 -5.63 -29.70
N MET A 829 -21.80 -5.36 -30.60
CA MET A 829 -20.55 -6.09 -30.64
C MET A 829 -19.37 -5.21 -31.07
N THR A 830 -18.25 -5.36 -30.35
CA THR A 830 -16.95 -4.81 -30.69
C THR A 830 -15.93 -5.96 -30.79
N PHE A 831 -15.32 -6.12 -31.96
CA PHE A 831 -14.49 -7.28 -32.24
C PHE A 831 -13.36 -6.95 -33.21
N GLN A 832 -12.28 -7.72 -33.12
CA GLN A 832 -11.18 -7.67 -34.08
C GLN A 832 -11.31 -8.80 -35.11
N ASP A 833 -11.51 -10.01 -34.62
CA ASP A 833 -11.52 -11.23 -35.44
C ASP A 833 -12.77 -12.05 -35.10
N GLY A 834 -13.51 -12.47 -36.13
CA GLY A 834 -14.57 -13.50 -36.03
C GLY A 834 -15.77 -13.13 -35.14
N HIS A 835 -16.69 -14.08 -35.02
CA HIS A 835 -17.86 -14.01 -34.14
C HIS A 835 -17.51 -14.50 -32.73
N PRO A 836 -18.05 -13.96 -31.61
CA PRO A 836 -17.75 -14.43 -30.24
C PRO A 836 -17.98 -15.93 -29.96
N CYS A 837 -18.68 -16.62 -30.84
CA CYS A 837 -18.87 -18.08 -30.80
C CYS A 837 -17.74 -18.86 -31.49
N ASP A 838 -16.86 -18.21 -32.23
CA ASP A 838 -15.75 -18.85 -32.96
C ASP A 838 -14.55 -19.06 -32.04
N THR A 839 -13.83 -20.17 -32.23
CA THR A 839 -12.72 -20.61 -31.36
C THR A 839 -11.54 -19.63 -31.31
N TYR A 840 -11.39 -18.79 -32.34
CA TYR A 840 -10.29 -17.83 -32.47
C TYR A 840 -10.74 -16.38 -32.33
N ALA A 841 -12.02 -16.14 -32.05
CA ALA A 841 -12.56 -14.80 -32.04
C ALA A 841 -12.03 -13.97 -30.88
N LYS A 842 -11.79 -12.70 -31.18
CA LYS A 842 -11.29 -11.72 -30.22
C LYS A 842 -12.15 -10.48 -30.24
N GLY A 843 -12.44 -9.95 -29.06
CA GLY A 843 -13.20 -8.71 -28.95
C GLY A 843 -13.19 -8.14 -27.55
N TRP A 844 -13.92 -7.06 -27.39
CA TRP A 844 -13.93 -6.27 -26.15
C TRP A 844 -15.27 -6.32 -25.46
N PHE A 845 -16.35 -6.36 -26.24
CA PHE A 845 -17.71 -6.32 -25.73
C PHE A 845 -18.68 -7.00 -26.70
N ALA A 846 -19.55 -7.83 -26.16
CA ALA A 846 -20.64 -8.46 -26.89
C ALA A 846 -21.91 -8.56 -26.03
N VAL A 847 -23.05 -8.19 -26.61
CA VAL A 847 -24.38 -8.48 -26.08
C VAL A 847 -24.95 -9.65 -26.86
N ILE A 848 -25.10 -10.79 -26.20
CA ILE A 848 -25.51 -12.05 -26.80
C ILE A 848 -26.94 -12.35 -26.36
N ASP A 849 -27.85 -12.48 -27.32
CA ASP A 849 -29.24 -12.84 -27.14
C ASP A 849 -29.44 -14.37 -27.32
N LYS A 850 -30.65 -14.87 -27.07
CA LYS A 850 -30.99 -16.30 -27.21
C LYS A 850 -31.08 -16.72 -28.70
N GLU A 851 -30.51 -17.88 -29.05
CA GLU A 851 -30.61 -18.50 -30.39
C GLU A 851 -32.09 -18.72 -30.83
N TYR A 852 -32.40 -18.41 -32.08
CA TYR A 852 -33.76 -18.48 -32.65
C TYR A 852 -34.09 -19.79 -33.39
N SER A 853 -33.16 -20.75 -33.55
CA SER A 853 -33.38 -21.93 -34.40
C SER A 853 -33.36 -23.27 -33.66
N SER A 854 -34.38 -24.08 -33.94
CA SER A 854 -34.57 -25.47 -33.53
C SER A 854 -34.13 -26.51 -34.59
N SER A 855 -33.36 -26.12 -35.62
CA SER A 855 -32.95 -27.06 -36.68
C SER A 855 -31.69 -27.86 -36.33
N SER A 856 -31.79 -29.18 -36.33
CA SER A 856 -30.79 -30.18 -35.91
C SER A 856 -29.59 -30.40 -36.86
N SER A 857 -29.38 -29.55 -37.87
CA SER A 857 -28.40 -29.80 -38.95
C SER A 857 -27.13 -28.93 -38.93
N TYR A 858 -26.93 -28.07 -37.93
CA TYR A 858 -25.68 -27.32 -37.77
C TYR A 858 -25.16 -27.38 -36.32
N PRO A 859 -23.84 -27.52 -36.10
CA PRO A 859 -23.30 -27.62 -34.75
C PRO A 859 -23.59 -26.32 -33.99
N SER A 860 -24.17 -26.44 -32.80
CA SER A 860 -24.45 -25.32 -31.92
C SER A 860 -23.17 -24.59 -31.55
N THR A 861 -22.95 -23.39 -32.07
CA THR A 861 -21.60 -22.82 -32.15
C THR A 861 -21.16 -22.04 -30.90
N CYS A 862 -22.04 -21.76 -29.93
CA CYS A 862 -21.65 -21.13 -28.65
C CYS A 862 -21.64 -22.13 -27.46
N LEU A 863 -21.09 -23.34 -27.65
CA LEU A 863 -21.06 -24.41 -26.63
C LEU A 863 -20.52 -23.95 -25.26
N HIS A 864 -19.51 -23.06 -25.24
CA HIS A 864 -18.91 -22.56 -24.01
C HIS A 864 -19.78 -21.54 -23.25
N MET A 865 -20.81 -20.97 -23.90
CA MET A 865 -21.75 -20.01 -23.29
C MET A 865 -23.17 -20.59 -23.07
N LYS A 866 -23.45 -21.83 -23.50
CA LYS A 866 -24.77 -22.48 -23.37
C LYS A 866 -25.29 -22.62 -21.93
N GLN A 867 -24.42 -22.62 -20.94
CA GLN A 867 -24.79 -22.72 -19.52
C GLN A 867 -25.32 -21.41 -18.93
N GLN A 868 -25.25 -20.30 -19.68
CA GLN A 868 -25.65 -18.97 -19.21
C GLN A 868 -27.14 -18.70 -19.48
N GLN A 869 -27.78 -17.89 -18.62
CA GLN A 869 -29.12 -17.36 -18.88
C GLN A 869 -29.01 -16.15 -19.83
N TYR A 870 -29.71 -16.19 -20.97
CA TYR A 870 -29.70 -15.12 -21.97
C TYR A 870 -30.69 -13.99 -21.61
N PRO A 871 -30.43 -12.72 -21.99
CA PRO A 871 -29.24 -12.25 -22.71
C PRO A 871 -28.01 -12.15 -21.81
N VAL A 872 -26.82 -12.25 -22.40
CA VAL A 872 -25.51 -12.21 -21.74
C VAL A 872 -24.75 -10.94 -22.15
N PHE A 873 -24.18 -10.24 -21.18
CA PHE A 873 -23.33 -9.07 -21.40
C PHE A 873 -21.87 -9.45 -21.11
N ALA A 874 -21.13 -9.79 -22.17
CA ALA A 874 -19.75 -10.23 -22.06
C ALA A 874 -18.79 -9.07 -22.35
N TYR A 875 -17.74 -8.94 -21.55
CA TYR A 875 -16.74 -7.88 -21.69
C TYR A 875 -15.32 -8.41 -21.41
N ALA A 876 -14.29 -7.81 -21.99
CA ALA A 876 -12.91 -8.17 -21.68
C ALA A 876 -12.53 -7.64 -20.29
N GLU A 877 -11.98 -8.49 -19.40
CA GLU A 877 -11.64 -8.11 -18.01
C GLU A 877 -10.35 -7.30 -17.90
N TYR A 878 -9.48 -7.41 -18.90
CA TYR A 878 -8.24 -6.67 -18.98
C TYR A 878 -8.40 -5.48 -19.95
N ASN A 879 -7.56 -4.45 -19.85
CA ASN A 879 -7.56 -3.28 -20.76
C ASN A 879 -7.19 -3.61 -22.23
N HIS A 880 -7.32 -4.88 -22.64
CA HIS A 880 -7.06 -5.37 -23.99
C HIS A 880 -8.11 -6.41 -24.40
N LYS A 881 -8.24 -6.66 -25.70
CA LYS A 881 -9.19 -7.66 -26.25
C LYS A 881 -9.08 -9.04 -25.58
N ALA A 882 -10.24 -9.61 -25.24
CA ALA A 882 -10.37 -10.98 -24.77
C ALA A 882 -10.44 -11.96 -25.94
N ARG A 883 -9.98 -13.19 -25.71
CA ARG A 883 -10.32 -14.33 -26.57
C ARG A 883 -11.60 -14.95 -26.01
N TRP A 884 -12.65 -15.03 -26.80
CA TRP A 884 -13.95 -15.48 -26.29
C TRP A 884 -13.93 -16.96 -25.85
N PHE A 885 -13.07 -17.78 -26.45
CA PHE A 885 -13.03 -19.22 -26.16
C PHE A 885 -12.27 -19.62 -24.87
N ASP A 886 -11.31 -18.82 -24.42
CA ASP A 886 -10.44 -19.17 -23.27
C ASP A 886 -10.96 -18.64 -21.92
N LYS A 887 -12.18 -18.10 -21.89
CA LYS A 887 -12.82 -17.50 -20.71
C LYS A 887 -12.06 -16.30 -20.13
N SER A 888 -11.22 -15.61 -20.91
CA SER A 888 -10.61 -14.32 -20.54
C SER A 888 -11.58 -13.12 -20.54
N TYR A 889 -12.87 -13.37 -20.30
CA TYR A 889 -13.94 -12.37 -20.35
C TYR A 889 -14.81 -12.44 -19.10
N GLY A 890 -15.30 -11.28 -18.68
CA GLY A 890 -16.22 -11.11 -17.56
C GLY A 890 -17.66 -11.09 -18.04
N LEU A 891 -18.58 -11.34 -17.11
CA LEU A 891 -20.02 -11.26 -17.31
C LEU A 891 -20.61 -10.16 -16.43
N ALA A 892 -21.41 -9.27 -17.03
CA ALA A 892 -22.09 -8.18 -16.35
C ALA A 892 -23.59 -8.47 -16.17
N ASP A 893 -24.18 -7.90 -15.13
CA ASP A 893 -25.60 -8.07 -14.78
C ASP A 893 -26.50 -7.03 -15.44
N THR A 894 -25.94 -5.85 -15.74
CA THR A 894 -26.69 -4.70 -16.23
C THR A 894 -25.95 -3.97 -17.36
N LEU A 895 -26.69 -3.66 -18.42
CA LEU A 895 -26.27 -2.79 -19.53
C LEU A 895 -27.04 -1.47 -19.42
N ALA A 896 -26.35 -0.34 -19.35
CA ALA A 896 -26.96 0.98 -19.31
C ALA A 896 -26.54 1.81 -20.53
N ILE A 897 -27.50 2.44 -21.21
CA ILE A 897 -27.22 3.41 -22.27
C ILE A 897 -27.85 4.74 -21.88
N MET A 898 -27.04 5.80 -21.92
CA MET A 898 -27.42 7.15 -21.54
C MET A 898 -27.08 8.14 -22.65
N VAL A 899 -27.73 9.30 -22.65
CA VAL A 899 -27.46 10.37 -23.62
C VAL A 899 -27.28 11.72 -22.95
N LYS A 900 -26.52 12.58 -23.61
CA LYS A 900 -26.54 14.03 -23.43
C LYS A 900 -27.32 14.65 -24.56
N ARG A 901 -28.24 15.56 -24.26
CA ARG A 901 -28.92 16.39 -25.26
C ARG A 901 -28.19 17.74 -25.41
N ILE A 902 -28.37 18.39 -26.55
CA ILE A 902 -27.82 19.73 -26.85
C ILE A 902 -28.51 20.79 -26.01
#